data_AF-A0A2H1VUW7-F1
#
_entry.id   AF-A0A2H1VUW7-F1
#
_cell.length_a   1.000
_cell.length_b   1.000
_cell.length_c   1.000
_cell.angle_alpha   90.00
_cell.angle_beta   90.00
_cell.angle_gamma   90.00
#
_symmetry.space_group_name_H-M   'P 1'
#
loop_
_entity.id
_entity.type
_entity.pdbx_description
1 polymer ?
#
loop_
_entity_poly.entity_id
_entity_poly.type
_entity_poly.pdbx_seq_one_letter_code
_entity_poly.pdbx_strand_id
1 'polypeptide(L)'
;MSKRNSTGPANTLFNYFSKTPPANKKVKSEIEVDKSPNVNSPVQNGEKESKAEKKKRERQITPSPEVKHNSDSEDEAPIAPKRRKRIRLNPVDSDDSDVENKDNKMDTTEVEKPSMEKKLQDSFKYEPNQSPKAKAASKPPNKPTSSTKSSALPPKPSEEKPLAADDGNWIHCKLEWLKPEKIKDAQKRRPDHPDYDPSTLYVPPEFYKSQTPAHRQWWEMKSSHFDCVLFFKVGKFYELYHMDAAVGVNELGFSYMKGEFAHSGFPESAYGRMAATLVSKGYKVARVEQTETPDMMQERCKKTGQNSKWDKVVRREICQVSMKGAQVCGLQDYGPAEPTAAYMMAIAEEESNGSSTYGVCFVDTSIGLIHIGQFQDDKHSSRLLTTLAHYPPALIIYDRKTSGRTSKLLSTHCHSARREPQTMWTPEKTLKTLAEKYYRTNADGEWPEGIKPFLHEGDALGLTPATNCYLGIKALGGVVACLTNCLLDIQVLGMNQFTSYAPPDVLNKTLPSEVKVENRWEGGSTMVLDAITLRNLRIVQDEGCLYERLNFCSTHMGKRLLYQWVCAPSCNISVIKERQEAVKELFENQELCQDAKSILTTLPDLERLLAKVHALGNLKRSKQHPDARAIFYEEKTYSKRKVLDFASVLNGFTAALKLVDLFSNVDSKLLKRIMQFHPDGKYPDYRDTLKFFKEAFNQAQAEKEGRILPGEGVDQEYDSTLQLIKEIEEELKDYLAEQEKYFKCRLSYVGTDKKRYQIEVPQSAASKAGADYNLEGARKGYKRFSTCETKVCILKM
;
A
#
# COMPACT_ATOMS: atom_id res chain seq x y z
N MET A 1 -9.07 -16.12 33.47
CA MET A 1 -8.35 -15.00 34.11
C MET A 1 -7.60 -14.24 33.02
N SER A 2 -8.17 -13.13 32.56
CA SER A 2 -7.64 -12.30 31.48
C SER A 2 -8.16 -10.89 31.72
N LYS A 3 -7.26 -9.99 32.13
CA LYS A 3 -7.41 -8.52 32.15
C LYS A 3 -6.13 -7.96 32.75
N ARG A 4 -5.48 -7.05 32.01
CA ARG A 4 -4.18 -6.37 32.27
C ARG A 4 -2.95 -7.06 31.69
N ASN A 5 -2.85 -7.07 30.36
CA ASN A 5 -1.59 -6.96 29.62
C ASN A 5 -1.83 -6.39 28.20
N SER A 6 -2.75 -5.43 28.07
CA SER A 6 -2.99 -4.70 26.82
C SER A 6 -2.80 -3.21 27.05
N THR A 7 -1.57 -2.74 26.92
CA THR A 7 -1.29 -1.30 26.76
C THR A 7 -0.32 -1.10 25.61
N GLY A 8 -0.94 -1.00 24.44
CA GLY A 8 -0.48 -0.44 23.17
C GLY A 8 -1.71 -0.41 22.26
N PRO A 9 -2.05 0.71 21.58
CA PRO A 9 -3.27 0.78 20.78
C PRO A 9 -3.01 0.14 19.41
N ALA A 10 -2.91 -1.19 19.35
CA ALA A 10 -3.13 -1.87 18.08
C ALA A 10 -4.64 -2.12 17.99
N ASN A 11 -5.38 -1.28 17.25
CA ASN A 11 -6.75 -1.65 16.93
C ASN A 11 -6.70 -2.97 16.15
N THR A 12 -7.28 -4.01 16.71
CA THR A 12 -7.46 -5.30 16.04
C THR A 12 -8.93 -5.44 15.69
N LEU A 13 -9.23 -6.27 14.69
CA LEU A 13 -10.63 -6.64 14.43
C LEU A 13 -11.27 -7.25 15.69
N PHE A 14 -10.49 -7.87 16.58
CA PHE A 14 -10.95 -8.41 17.86
C PHE A 14 -11.55 -7.37 18.82
N ASN A 15 -11.17 -6.09 18.69
CA ASN A 15 -11.77 -5.02 19.48
C ASN A 15 -13.27 -4.86 19.18
N TYR A 16 -13.75 -5.33 18.03
CA TYR A 16 -15.17 -5.42 17.73
C TYR A 16 -15.90 -6.34 18.73
N PHE A 17 -15.35 -7.52 18.99
CA PHE A 17 -15.96 -8.56 19.82
C PHE A 17 -15.85 -8.28 21.33
N SER A 18 -14.95 -7.39 21.76
CA SER A 18 -14.83 -6.98 23.16
C SER A 18 -15.77 -5.83 23.55
N LYS A 19 -16.38 -5.15 22.57
CA LYS A 19 -17.22 -3.96 22.76
C LYS A 19 -18.70 -4.16 22.39
N THR A 20 -19.12 -5.36 22.02
CA THR A 20 -20.51 -5.67 21.63
C THR A 20 -21.33 -6.28 22.79
N PRO A 21 -22.62 -5.92 22.94
CA PRO A 21 -23.40 -5.03 22.07
C PRO A 21 -23.09 -3.55 22.33
N PRO A 22 -23.22 -2.66 21.33
CA PRO A 22 -22.85 -1.26 21.44
C PRO A 22 -23.63 -0.59 22.57
N ALA A 23 -22.93 -0.04 23.58
CA ALA A 23 -23.56 0.83 24.56
C ALA A 23 -23.97 2.14 23.86
N ASN A 24 -25.28 2.38 23.77
CA ASN A 24 -25.89 3.62 23.30
C ASN A 24 -25.35 4.83 24.07
N LYS A 25 -24.31 5.50 23.57
CA LYS A 25 -23.98 6.87 24.01
C LYS A 25 -24.89 7.86 23.28
N LYS A 26 -26.12 8.02 23.77
CA LYS A 26 -26.88 9.25 23.53
C LYS A 26 -26.25 10.35 24.36
N VAL A 27 -25.60 11.31 23.70
CA VAL A 27 -25.27 12.61 24.30
C VAL A 27 -26.59 13.35 24.49
N LYS A 28 -27.15 13.31 25.71
CA LYS A 28 -28.19 14.24 26.12
C LYS A 28 -27.52 15.53 26.58
N SER A 29 -27.84 16.62 25.91
CA SER A 29 -27.64 17.97 26.43
C SER A 29 -28.96 18.35 27.10
N GLU A 30 -29.00 18.32 28.43
CA GLU A 30 -30.09 18.90 29.19
C GLU A 30 -29.55 20.18 29.84
N ILE A 31 -30.06 21.30 29.34
CA ILE A 31 -30.05 22.59 30.03
C ILE A 31 -31.23 22.50 31.00
N GLU A 32 -30.96 22.50 32.30
CA GLU A 32 -32.00 22.73 33.30
C GLU A 32 -31.71 24.03 34.06
N VAL A 33 -32.70 24.92 33.96
CA VAL A 33 -32.86 26.13 34.74
C VAL A 33 -33.54 25.76 36.04
N ASP A 34 -32.87 26.11 37.13
CA ASP A 34 -33.35 26.51 38.46
C ASP A 34 -34.75 26.07 38.93
N LYS A 35 -34.77 25.37 40.08
CA LYS A 35 -35.74 25.55 41.18
C LYS A 35 -35.32 24.76 42.42
N SER A 36 -35.01 25.48 43.49
CA SER A 36 -35.04 25.03 44.89
C SER A 36 -36.50 24.75 45.33
N PRO A 37 -36.79 23.86 46.32
CA PRO A 37 -36.63 24.23 47.74
C PRO A 37 -36.30 23.10 48.76
N ASN A 38 -35.59 23.50 49.82
CA ASN A 38 -35.73 23.19 51.26
C ASN A 38 -36.03 21.78 51.85
N VAL A 39 -35.11 21.39 52.76
CA VAL A 39 -35.31 21.03 54.19
C VAL A 39 -35.73 19.58 54.56
N ASN A 40 -34.80 18.80 55.14
CA ASN A 40 -34.76 18.42 56.58
C ASN A 40 -33.72 17.31 56.89
N SER A 41 -32.93 17.51 57.95
CA SER A 41 -32.15 16.50 58.70
C SER A 41 -33.05 15.82 59.76
N PRO A 42 -32.68 14.72 60.45
CA PRO A 42 -31.62 14.69 61.49
C PRO A 42 -30.72 13.41 61.49
N VAL A 43 -29.41 13.51 61.76
CA VAL A 43 -28.67 13.36 63.05
C VAL A 43 -28.70 11.96 63.69
N GLN A 44 -27.53 11.32 63.80
CA GLN A 44 -27.00 10.78 65.07
C GLN A 44 -25.47 10.66 65.06
N ASN A 45 -24.88 11.02 66.21
CA ASN A 45 -23.50 11.40 66.52
C ASN A 45 -22.66 10.27 67.17
N GLY A 46 -21.34 10.49 67.20
CA GLY A 46 -20.37 9.97 68.19
C GLY A 46 -18.93 9.96 67.62
N GLU A 47 -18.16 11.07 67.59
CA GLU A 47 -17.23 11.61 68.64
C GLU A 47 -16.16 10.61 69.14
N LYS A 48 -14.82 10.86 69.17
CA LYS A 48 -14.07 12.09 69.56
C LYS A 48 -12.56 12.10 69.15
N GLU A 49 -12.08 13.32 68.83
CA GLU A 49 -10.79 14.03 69.13
C GLU A 49 -9.40 13.38 68.86
N SER A 50 -8.45 14.08 68.19
CA SER A 50 -7.65 15.17 68.80
C SER A 50 -6.89 16.13 67.84
N LYS A 51 -6.97 17.41 68.21
CA LYS A 51 -6.16 18.66 68.08
C LYS A 51 -5.15 18.99 66.95
N ALA A 52 -5.30 20.26 66.52
CA ALA A 52 -4.63 21.15 65.58
C ALA A 52 -3.18 21.61 65.87
N GLU A 53 -2.46 22.10 64.84
CA GLU A 53 -1.99 23.51 64.75
C GLU A 53 -1.50 23.93 63.34
N LYS A 54 -1.66 25.23 63.02
CA LYS A 54 -1.41 25.91 61.72
C LYS A 54 -0.03 26.59 61.68
N LYS A 55 0.60 26.68 60.50
CA LYS A 55 1.47 27.83 60.15
C LYS A 55 1.45 28.16 58.64
N LYS A 56 1.12 29.42 58.36
CA LYS A 56 1.07 30.13 57.08
C LYS A 56 2.48 30.61 56.70
N ARG A 57 2.84 30.66 55.41
CA ARG A 57 3.86 31.59 54.87
C ARG A 57 3.54 31.98 53.43
N GLU A 58 3.31 33.26 53.24
CA GLU A 58 3.19 33.99 51.96
C GLU A 58 4.50 33.96 51.16
N ARG A 59 4.40 34.09 49.83
CA ARG A 59 5.50 34.53 48.97
C ARG A 59 5.07 35.74 48.16
N GLN A 60 5.90 36.77 48.26
CA GLN A 60 5.80 38.07 47.64
C GLN A 60 6.13 38.03 46.14
N ILE A 61 5.55 38.99 45.42
CA ILE A 61 5.80 39.35 44.03
C ILE A 61 6.96 40.36 44.01
N THR A 62 7.93 40.19 43.10
CA THR A 62 8.90 41.23 42.74
C THR A 62 8.76 41.62 41.26
N PRO A 63 8.95 42.90 40.89
CA PRO A 63 8.62 43.42 39.57
C PRO A 63 9.82 43.40 38.59
N SER A 64 9.51 43.25 37.30
CA SER A 64 10.44 43.44 36.17
C SER A 64 10.66 44.93 35.87
N PRO A 65 11.82 45.33 35.30
CA PRO A 65 12.12 46.72 35.01
C PRO A 65 11.53 47.19 33.66
N GLU A 66 11.11 48.46 33.65
CA GLU A 66 10.51 49.18 32.53
C GLU A 66 11.54 49.58 31.45
N VAL A 67 11.10 49.46 30.19
CA VAL A 67 11.73 50.05 29.00
C VAL A 67 10.93 51.31 28.63
N LYS A 68 11.63 52.42 28.38
CA LYS A 68 11.03 53.68 27.90
C LYS A 68 10.59 53.57 26.43
N HIS A 69 9.37 54.06 26.18
CA HIS A 69 8.71 54.26 24.89
C HIS A 69 9.32 55.42 24.06
N ASN A 70 9.20 55.29 22.73
CA ASN A 70 8.68 56.28 21.76
C ASN A 70 8.19 55.47 20.55
N SER A 71 6.87 55.38 20.30
CA SER A 71 6.05 56.20 19.37
C SER A 71 6.46 55.94 17.91
N ASP A 72 5.62 55.41 17.02
CA ASP A 72 4.27 55.85 16.67
C ASP A 72 3.33 54.76 16.13
N SER A 73 2.03 54.98 16.40
CA SER A 73 0.80 54.74 15.59
C SER A 73 0.58 53.46 14.78
N GLU A 74 -0.61 52.86 14.67
CA GLU A 74 -1.95 53.07 15.22
C GLU A 74 -2.81 51.83 14.86
N ASP A 75 -3.61 51.38 15.83
CA ASP A 75 -4.87 50.61 15.81
C ASP A 75 -5.14 49.46 14.82
N GLU A 76 -5.23 48.24 15.37
CA GLU A 76 -6.37 47.34 15.09
C GLU A 76 -6.79 46.54 16.34
N ALA A 77 -8.09 46.57 16.64
CA ALA A 77 -8.72 46.00 17.84
C ALA A 77 -9.06 44.50 17.71
N PRO A 78 -9.20 43.75 18.84
CA PRO A 78 -9.30 42.29 18.84
C PRO A 78 -10.75 41.77 18.80
N ILE A 79 -11.02 40.75 17.97
CA ILE A 79 -12.31 40.02 17.96
C ILE A 79 -12.18 38.68 18.69
N ALA A 80 -13.06 38.49 19.68
CA ALA A 80 -13.25 37.31 20.51
C ALA A 80 -13.56 36.01 19.73
N PRO A 81 -13.25 34.81 20.29
CA PRO A 81 -13.38 33.55 19.59
C PRO A 81 -14.84 33.08 19.52
N LYS A 82 -15.39 32.98 18.29
CA LYS A 82 -16.70 32.35 18.05
C LYS A 82 -16.56 30.83 17.84
N ARG A 83 -17.38 30.10 18.60
CA ARG A 83 -17.68 28.66 18.52
C ARG A 83 -17.79 28.14 17.07
N ARG A 84 -17.01 27.10 16.75
CA ARG A 84 -17.12 26.36 15.48
C ARG A 84 -18.43 25.56 15.41
N LYS A 85 -19.26 25.89 14.42
CA LYS A 85 -20.39 25.07 13.95
C LYS A 85 -19.87 23.92 13.09
N ARG A 86 -20.49 22.75 13.25
CA ARG A 86 -20.25 21.51 12.51
C ARG A 86 -20.75 21.69 11.06
N ILE A 87 -19.85 21.71 10.09
CA ILE A 87 -20.19 21.77 8.66
C ILE A 87 -20.26 20.34 8.11
N ARG A 88 -21.41 19.99 7.51
CA ARG A 88 -21.58 18.82 6.65
C ARG A 88 -20.90 19.11 5.32
N LEU A 89 -19.97 18.26 4.89
CA LEU A 89 -19.39 18.31 3.55
C LEU A 89 -20.20 17.40 2.62
N ASN A 90 -20.91 18.01 1.67
CA ASN A 90 -21.32 17.35 0.43
C ASN A 90 -20.15 17.50 -0.56
N PRO A 91 -19.80 16.47 -1.33
CA PRO A 91 -18.85 16.62 -2.43
C PRO A 91 -19.60 17.12 -3.66
N VAL A 92 -19.30 18.35 -4.09
CA VAL A 92 -19.61 18.83 -5.44
C VAL A 92 -18.30 19.26 -6.07
N ASP A 93 -18.12 18.80 -7.30
CA ASP A 93 -17.00 19.04 -8.20
C ASP A 93 -16.57 20.51 -8.26
N SER A 94 -15.26 20.74 -8.30
CA SER A 94 -14.69 22.01 -8.72
C SER A 94 -14.24 21.86 -10.16
N ASP A 95 -15.03 22.46 -11.03
CA ASP A 95 -14.68 22.96 -12.35
C ASP A 95 -13.92 24.30 -12.18
N ASP A 96 -12.93 24.56 -13.04
CA ASP A 96 -12.38 25.88 -13.42
C ASP A 96 -11.05 25.63 -14.17
N SER A 97 -10.75 26.22 -15.33
CA SER A 97 -11.48 27.16 -16.19
C SER A 97 -10.70 27.29 -17.50
N ASP A 98 -11.37 27.15 -18.64
CA ASP A 98 -10.89 27.60 -19.95
C ASP A 98 -11.00 29.13 -20.05
N VAL A 99 -9.96 29.79 -20.57
CA VAL A 99 -10.01 31.19 -20.99
C VAL A 99 -10.07 31.22 -22.52
N GLU A 100 -11.20 31.67 -23.04
CA GLU A 100 -11.38 32.02 -24.45
C GLU A 100 -10.51 33.23 -24.83
N ASN A 101 -9.88 33.18 -26.00
CA ASN A 101 -9.60 34.39 -26.78
C ASN A 101 -9.96 34.11 -28.24
N LYS A 102 -10.80 34.98 -28.82
CA LYS A 102 -11.36 34.86 -30.17
C LYS A 102 -10.61 35.74 -31.17
N ASP A 103 -10.75 35.31 -32.43
CA ASP A 103 -10.59 36.02 -33.71
C ASP A 103 -9.20 36.04 -34.38
N ASN A 104 -9.05 35.17 -35.40
CA ASN A 104 -9.11 35.62 -36.80
C ASN A 104 -9.27 34.46 -37.79
N LYS A 105 -10.13 34.65 -38.81
CA LYS A 105 -10.35 33.77 -39.97
C LYS A 105 -9.34 34.09 -41.08
N MET A 106 -8.74 33.07 -41.70
CA MET A 106 -8.67 32.96 -43.17
C MET A 106 -8.23 31.56 -43.66
N ASP A 107 -8.95 31.16 -44.71
CA ASP A 107 -8.96 30.04 -45.67
C ASP A 107 -7.87 28.96 -45.85
N THR A 108 -8.41 27.79 -46.25
CA THR A 108 -7.90 26.70 -47.14
C THR A 108 -6.58 25.99 -46.85
N THR A 109 -6.62 24.68 -46.54
CA THR A 109 -6.08 23.57 -47.37
C THR A 109 -6.28 22.18 -46.72
N GLU A 110 -6.59 21.21 -47.59
CA GLU A 110 -6.43 19.74 -47.56
C GLU A 110 -6.49 18.94 -46.23
N VAL A 111 -7.50 18.05 -46.15
CA VAL A 111 -7.67 17.07 -45.08
C VAL A 111 -6.82 15.82 -45.35
N GLU A 112 -5.68 15.69 -44.67
CA GLU A 112 -4.97 14.43 -44.53
C GLU A 112 -5.73 13.45 -43.61
N LYS A 113 -5.76 12.18 -44.02
CA LYS A 113 -6.35 11.08 -43.23
C LYS A 113 -5.45 10.78 -42.01
N PRO A 114 -6.02 10.53 -40.82
CA PRO A 114 -5.22 10.31 -39.62
C PRO A 114 -4.48 8.97 -39.64
N SER A 115 -3.24 8.98 -39.13
CA SER A 115 -2.34 7.83 -38.93
C SER A 115 -2.93 6.74 -38.01
N MET A 116 -2.49 5.50 -38.27
CA MET A 116 -2.96 4.22 -37.75
C MET A 116 -2.80 4.06 -36.22
N GLU A 117 -1.82 4.73 -35.60
CA GLU A 117 -1.64 4.73 -34.13
C GLU A 117 -2.86 5.27 -33.37
N LYS A 118 -3.57 6.23 -33.97
CA LYS A 118 -4.76 6.85 -33.34
C LYS A 118 -5.98 5.91 -33.37
N LYS A 119 -6.03 4.94 -34.29
CA LYS A 119 -7.14 3.97 -34.41
C LYS A 119 -7.05 2.84 -33.39
N LEU A 120 -5.85 2.46 -32.95
CA LEU A 120 -5.66 1.50 -31.85
C LEU A 120 -6.07 2.06 -30.47
N GLN A 121 -6.10 3.39 -30.32
CA GLN A 121 -6.48 4.05 -29.07
C GLN A 121 -8.00 4.15 -28.86
N ASP A 122 -8.80 4.20 -29.93
CA ASP A 122 -10.26 4.35 -29.84
C ASP A 122 -11.01 3.01 -29.65
N SER A 123 -10.34 1.85 -29.79
CA SER A 123 -10.94 0.53 -29.56
C SER A 123 -11.13 0.15 -28.09
N PHE A 124 -10.69 0.96 -27.11
CA PHE A 124 -10.86 0.70 -25.67
C PHE A 124 -11.70 1.75 -24.93
N LYS A 125 -12.74 2.28 -25.59
CA LYS A 125 -13.77 3.13 -24.96
C LYS A 125 -15.01 2.29 -24.63
N TYR A 126 -15.23 2.07 -23.34
CA TYR A 126 -16.46 1.49 -22.80
C TYR A 126 -17.52 2.60 -22.64
N GLU A 127 -18.67 2.46 -23.31
CA GLU A 127 -19.85 3.29 -23.05
C GLU A 127 -20.79 2.59 -22.05
N PRO A 128 -21.30 3.29 -21.02
CA PRO A 128 -22.29 2.74 -20.10
C PRO A 128 -23.67 2.66 -20.77
N ASN A 129 -24.35 1.53 -20.58
CA ASN A 129 -25.73 1.27 -21.04
C ASN A 129 -26.69 2.43 -20.74
N GLN A 130 -27.29 3.01 -21.79
CA GLN A 130 -28.48 3.85 -21.69
C GLN A 130 -29.73 2.97 -21.71
N SER A 131 -30.62 3.18 -20.74
CA SER A 131 -31.98 2.62 -20.70
C SER A 131 -32.85 3.23 -21.81
N PRO A 132 -33.84 2.50 -22.38
CA PRO A 132 -34.54 2.93 -23.59
C PRO A 132 -35.55 4.06 -23.32
N LYS A 133 -35.45 5.15 -24.10
CA LYS A 133 -36.47 6.22 -24.20
C LYS A 133 -37.51 5.86 -25.28
N ALA A 134 -38.78 5.84 -24.89
CA ALA A 134 -39.93 5.80 -25.79
C ALA A 134 -40.23 7.21 -26.38
N LYS A 135 -40.80 7.25 -27.59
CA LYS A 135 -41.04 8.44 -28.42
C LYS A 135 -42.37 9.17 -28.11
N ALA A 136 -42.35 10.49 -28.39
CA ALA A 136 -43.40 11.54 -28.38
C ALA A 136 -44.60 11.24 -29.32
N ALA A 137 -45.75 11.94 -29.35
CA ALA A 137 -46.14 13.36 -29.12
C ALA A 137 -47.64 13.39 -28.65
N SER A 138 -48.36 14.46 -28.26
CA SER A 138 -48.44 15.88 -28.66
C SER A 138 -49.27 16.69 -27.61
N LYS A 139 -49.35 18.02 -27.75
CA LYS A 139 -50.12 19.02 -26.95
C LYS A 139 -50.92 19.91 -27.94
N PRO A 140 -51.80 20.89 -27.56
CA PRO A 140 -52.51 21.25 -26.30
C PRO A 140 -53.99 21.69 -26.61
N PRO A 141 -54.65 22.74 -26.01
CA PRO A 141 -54.83 23.19 -24.60
C PRO A 141 -56.32 23.38 -24.17
N ASN A 142 -56.60 23.45 -22.86
CA ASN A 142 -57.29 24.57 -22.15
C ASN A 142 -58.05 24.17 -20.86
N LYS A 143 -57.92 25.06 -19.88
CA LYS A 143 -58.72 25.30 -18.64
C LYS A 143 -60.22 25.54 -18.96
N PRO A 144 -61.20 25.49 -18.02
CA PRO A 144 -61.11 26.09 -16.69
C PRO A 144 -61.75 25.36 -15.49
N THR A 145 -61.46 25.97 -14.35
CA THR A 145 -61.95 25.83 -12.97
C THR A 145 -63.47 25.92 -12.77
N SER A 146 -64.02 25.19 -11.79
CA SER A 146 -64.72 25.75 -10.61
C SER A 146 -65.24 24.67 -9.65
N SER A 147 -65.25 25.05 -8.36
CA SER A 147 -65.94 24.54 -7.14
C SER A 147 -67.04 23.48 -7.30
N THR A 148 -67.28 22.55 -6.36
CA THR A 148 -67.82 22.81 -5.00
C THR A 148 -67.78 21.54 -4.12
N LYS A 149 -67.70 21.74 -2.79
CA LYS A 149 -67.86 20.78 -1.65
C LYS A 149 -69.15 19.92 -1.79
N SER A 150 -69.33 18.72 -1.20
CA SER A 150 -69.24 18.34 0.23
C SER A 150 -69.53 16.84 0.50
N SER A 151 -69.00 16.34 1.64
CA SER A 151 -69.48 15.23 2.53
C SER A 151 -69.40 13.78 2.01
N ALA A 152 -68.98 12.73 2.76
CA ALA A 152 -68.65 12.52 4.18
C ALA A 152 -67.70 11.30 4.35
N LEU A 153 -66.97 11.22 5.49
CA LEU A 153 -66.16 10.09 6.01
C LEU A 153 -67.03 8.86 6.40
N PRO A 154 -66.53 7.62 6.69
CA PRO A 154 -65.21 7.23 7.29
C PRO A 154 -64.61 5.89 6.74
N PRO A 155 -63.63 5.18 7.37
CA PRO A 155 -62.55 5.56 8.30
C PRO A 155 -61.12 5.35 7.71
N LYS A 156 -60.11 5.92 8.36
CA LYS A 156 -58.67 5.75 8.02
C LYS A 156 -58.14 4.37 8.46
N PRO A 157 -57.37 3.67 7.61
CA PRO A 157 -56.34 2.72 8.05
C PRO A 157 -55.04 3.46 8.37
N SER A 158 -54.35 2.94 9.38
CA SER A 158 -53.11 3.41 10.00
C SER A 158 -51.95 3.65 9.04
N GLU A 159 -51.29 4.82 9.18
CA GLU A 159 -49.97 5.10 8.63
C GLU A 159 -48.91 4.20 9.29
N GLU A 160 -48.36 3.25 8.53
CA GLU A 160 -47.13 2.56 8.91
C GLU A 160 -45.95 3.52 8.76
N LYS A 161 -45.29 3.80 9.89
CA LYS A 161 -43.99 4.48 9.93
C LYS A 161 -42.90 3.59 9.32
N PRO A 162 -41.85 4.18 8.70
CA PRO A 162 -40.70 3.40 8.22
C PRO A 162 -39.97 2.79 9.42
N LEU A 163 -39.76 1.47 9.38
CA LEU A 163 -38.89 0.75 10.32
C LEU A 163 -37.45 1.25 10.16
N ALA A 164 -36.97 2.02 11.14
CA ALA A 164 -35.55 2.25 11.34
C ALA A 164 -34.90 0.91 11.73
N ALA A 165 -33.89 0.47 10.99
CA ALA A 165 -33.06 -0.66 11.39
C ALA A 165 -32.38 -0.33 12.71
N ASP A 166 -32.50 -1.23 13.69
CA ASP A 166 -31.88 -1.11 15.00
C ASP A 166 -30.35 -1.23 14.85
N ASP A 167 -29.66 -0.08 14.88
CA ASP A 167 -28.20 0.05 14.78
C ASP A 167 -27.51 -0.77 15.89
N GLY A 168 -27.23 -2.04 15.62
CA GLY A 168 -26.56 -2.96 16.56
C GLY A 168 -27.03 -4.40 16.53
N ASN A 169 -28.19 -4.71 15.94
CA ASN A 169 -28.78 -6.05 15.92
C ASN A 169 -28.62 -6.80 14.59
N TRP A 170 -27.43 -6.72 14.00
CA TRP A 170 -27.09 -7.33 12.71
C TRP A 170 -27.07 -8.86 12.77
N ILE A 171 -27.28 -9.53 11.62
CA ILE A 171 -27.27 -11.00 11.53
C ILE A 171 -26.02 -11.63 12.16
N HIS A 172 -24.83 -11.08 11.92
CA HIS A 172 -23.59 -11.67 12.45
C HIS A 172 -23.50 -11.61 13.98
N CYS A 173 -24.19 -10.66 14.63
CA CYS A 173 -24.29 -10.62 16.09
C CYS A 173 -25.14 -11.76 16.67
N LYS A 174 -26.01 -12.36 15.84
CA LYS A 174 -26.92 -13.46 16.23
C LYS A 174 -26.31 -14.85 15.97
N LEU A 175 -25.17 -14.93 15.31
CA LEU A 175 -24.51 -16.20 14.99
C LEU A 175 -23.87 -16.80 16.26
N GLU A 176 -24.45 -17.88 16.77
CA GLU A 176 -24.03 -18.53 18.02
C GLU A 176 -22.54 -18.89 18.05
N TRP A 177 -22.00 -19.42 16.95
CA TRP A 177 -20.60 -19.85 16.83
C TRP A 177 -19.60 -18.68 16.73
N LEU A 178 -20.09 -17.46 16.52
CA LEU A 178 -19.28 -16.24 16.47
C LEU A 178 -19.27 -15.48 17.80
N LYS A 179 -20.15 -15.85 18.74
CA LYS A 179 -20.19 -15.24 20.08
C LYS A 179 -18.86 -15.46 20.81
N PRO A 180 -18.35 -14.48 21.59
CA PRO A 180 -17.07 -14.60 22.30
C PRO A 180 -16.96 -15.86 23.17
N GLU A 181 -18.06 -16.34 23.77
CA GLU A 181 -18.03 -17.56 24.57
C GLU A 181 -17.88 -18.83 23.73
N LYS A 182 -18.29 -18.84 22.47
CA LYS A 182 -18.38 -20.04 21.62
C LYS A 182 -17.41 -20.04 20.44
N ILE A 183 -16.69 -18.94 20.24
CA ILE A 183 -15.74 -18.77 19.15
C ILE A 183 -14.62 -19.82 19.21
N LYS A 184 -14.24 -20.32 18.04
CA LYS A 184 -13.20 -21.34 17.88
C LYS A 184 -12.35 -21.03 16.65
N ASP A 185 -11.09 -21.45 16.69
CA ASP A 185 -10.18 -21.38 15.53
C ASP A 185 -10.51 -22.46 14.48
N ALA A 186 -9.81 -22.48 13.35
CA ALA A 186 -10.06 -23.44 12.28
C ALA A 186 -9.99 -24.92 12.72
N GLN A 187 -9.15 -25.23 13.72
CA GLN A 187 -8.98 -26.54 14.33
C GLN A 187 -9.98 -26.81 15.46
N LYS A 188 -11.01 -25.96 15.61
CA LYS A 188 -12.08 -26.03 16.61
C LYS A 188 -11.58 -25.85 18.05
N ARG A 189 -10.40 -25.24 18.24
CA ARG A 189 -9.83 -24.93 19.56
C ARG A 189 -10.41 -23.60 20.06
N ARG A 190 -10.59 -23.49 21.38
CA ARG A 190 -11.11 -22.28 22.03
C ARG A 190 -9.97 -21.36 22.46
N PRO A 191 -10.23 -20.07 22.76
CA PRO A 191 -9.18 -19.10 23.12
C PRO A 191 -8.33 -19.44 24.35
N ASP A 192 -8.79 -20.35 25.21
CA ASP A 192 -8.06 -20.88 26.37
C ASP A 192 -7.07 -21.99 26.02
N HIS A 193 -7.11 -22.53 24.80
CA HIS A 193 -6.19 -23.57 24.34
C HIS A 193 -4.79 -22.98 24.04
N PRO A 194 -3.68 -23.62 24.48
CA PRO A 194 -2.32 -23.12 24.25
C PRO A 194 -1.97 -22.85 22.78
N ASP A 195 -2.40 -23.76 21.89
CA ASP A 195 -2.18 -23.65 20.45
C ASP A 195 -3.28 -22.89 19.69
N TYR A 196 -4.19 -22.20 20.38
CA TYR A 196 -5.25 -21.42 19.73
C TYR A 196 -4.65 -20.43 18.72
N ASP A 197 -5.20 -20.43 17.51
CA ASP A 197 -4.82 -19.49 16.47
C ASP A 197 -5.90 -18.39 16.31
N PRO A 198 -5.66 -17.18 16.85
CA PRO A 198 -6.62 -16.09 16.75
C PRO A 198 -6.81 -15.60 15.30
N SER A 199 -5.89 -15.90 14.38
CA SER A 199 -5.99 -15.48 12.98
C SER A 199 -6.98 -16.31 12.17
N THR A 200 -7.55 -17.37 12.73
CA THR A 200 -8.52 -18.22 12.04
C THR A 200 -9.84 -18.37 12.80
N LEU A 201 -10.87 -18.81 12.10
CA LEU A 201 -12.23 -18.96 12.63
C LEU A 201 -12.90 -20.22 12.09
N TYR A 202 -13.47 -21.03 12.99
CA TYR A 202 -14.35 -22.13 12.59
C TYR A 202 -15.72 -21.61 12.16
N VAL A 203 -16.07 -21.89 10.90
CA VAL A 203 -17.40 -21.63 10.35
C VAL A 203 -18.10 -22.98 10.08
N PRO A 204 -19.32 -23.22 10.61
CA PRO A 204 -20.01 -24.49 10.41
C PRO A 204 -20.26 -24.84 8.94
N PRO A 205 -20.05 -26.10 8.50
CA PRO A 205 -20.30 -26.53 7.12
C PRO A 205 -21.73 -26.23 6.62
N GLU A 206 -22.73 -26.41 7.47
CA GLU A 206 -24.13 -26.13 7.12
C GLU A 206 -24.38 -24.62 6.90
N PHE A 207 -23.64 -23.76 7.62
CA PHE A 207 -23.71 -22.33 7.40
C PHE A 207 -23.21 -21.98 5.99
N TYR A 208 -22.09 -22.55 5.54
CA TYR A 208 -21.60 -22.34 4.17
C TYR A 208 -22.62 -22.70 3.08
N LYS A 209 -23.37 -23.80 3.25
CA LYS A 209 -24.41 -24.23 2.29
C LYS A 209 -25.56 -23.23 2.17
N SER A 210 -25.88 -22.53 3.27
CA SER A 210 -26.93 -21.52 3.32
C SER A 210 -26.54 -20.18 2.69
N GLN A 211 -25.24 -19.93 2.47
CA GLN A 211 -24.78 -18.65 1.93
C GLN A 211 -24.97 -18.54 0.40
N THR A 212 -25.03 -17.30 -0.10
CA THR A 212 -24.87 -17.03 -1.52
C THR A 212 -23.43 -17.36 -1.96
N PRO A 213 -23.18 -17.65 -3.25
CA PRO A 213 -21.84 -18.04 -3.71
C PRO A 213 -20.74 -17.01 -3.39
N ALA A 214 -21.00 -15.72 -3.59
CA ALA A 214 -20.04 -14.67 -3.27
C ALA A 214 -19.80 -14.52 -1.75
N HIS A 215 -20.87 -14.58 -0.95
CA HIS A 215 -20.77 -14.48 0.51
C HIS A 215 -20.06 -15.69 1.11
N ARG A 216 -20.24 -16.88 0.51
CA ARG A 216 -19.48 -18.08 0.87
C ARG A 216 -17.98 -17.86 0.68
N GLN A 217 -17.54 -17.37 -0.49
CA GLN A 217 -16.12 -17.05 -0.73
C GLN A 217 -15.59 -16.07 0.32
N TRP A 218 -16.37 -15.04 0.69
CA TRP A 218 -15.99 -14.11 1.74
C TRP A 218 -15.82 -14.80 3.10
N TRP A 219 -16.74 -15.69 3.50
CA TRP A 219 -16.63 -16.43 4.77
C TRP A 219 -15.46 -17.42 4.77
N GLU A 220 -15.14 -18.04 3.64
CA GLU A 220 -13.96 -18.90 3.50
C GLU A 220 -12.66 -18.10 3.70
N MET A 221 -12.58 -16.90 3.12
CA MET A 221 -11.45 -15.98 3.34
C MET A 221 -11.42 -15.43 4.77
N LYS A 222 -12.57 -15.06 5.33
CA LYS A 222 -12.68 -14.60 6.72
C LYS A 222 -12.30 -15.70 7.71
N SER A 223 -12.62 -16.95 7.40
CA SER A 223 -12.28 -18.12 8.20
C SER A 223 -10.76 -18.33 8.29
N SER A 224 -10.04 -18.05 7.22
CA SER A 224 -8.57 -18.16 7.17
C SER A 224 -7.82 -16.89 7.59
N HIS A 225 -8.46 -15.73 7.55
CA HIS A 225 -7.87 -14.41 7.85
C HIS A 225 -8.79 -13.61 8.78
N PHE A 226 -9.11 -14.21 9.92
CA PHE A 226 -10.08 -13.69 10.87
C PHE A 226 -9.60 -12.41 11.58
N ASP A 227 -8.30 -12.16 11.60
CA ASP A 227 -7.69 -10.95 12.16
C ASP A 227 -7.60 -9.77 11.18
N CYS A 228 -8.03 -9.98 9.92
CA CYS A 228 -7.94 -8.98 8.84
C CYS A 228 -9.31 -8.37 8.51
N VAL A 229 -9.33 -7.07 8.22
CA VAL A 229 -10.46 -6.41 7.56
C VAL A 229 -10.38 -6.76 6.07
N LEU A 230 -11.42 -7.37 5.50
CA LEU A 230 -11.42 -7.73 4.09
C LEU A 230 -12.02 -6.59 3.26
N PHE A 231 -11.22 -6.06 2.34
CA PHE A 231 -11.72 -5.22 1.25
C PHE A 231 -12.07 -6.14 0.09
N PHE A 232 -13.35 -6.49 -0.01
CA PHE A 232 -13.85 -7.54 -0.90
C PHE A 232 -14.36 -6.97 -2.23
N LYS A 233 -13.64 -7.23 -3.32
CA LYS A 233 -13.98 -6.65 -4.64
C LYS A 233 -15.31 -7.18 -5.19
N VAL A 234 -16.24 -6.27 -5.48
CA VAL A 234 -17.49 -6.54 -6.18
C VAL A 234 -17.69 -5.49 -7.28
N GLY A 235 -17.40 -5.88 -8.52
CA GLY A 235 -17.34 -4.95 -9.63
C GLY A 235 -16.31 -3.85 -9.35
N LYS A 236 -16.72 -2.59 -9.54
CA LYS A 236 -15.86 -1.40 -9.33
C LYS A 236 -15.66 -1.01 -7.86
N PHE A 237 -16.25 -1.72 -6.91
CA PHE A 237 -16.26 -1.36 -5.50
C PHE A 237 -15.53 -2.39 -4.65
N TYR A 238 -14.90 -1.92 -3.56
CA TYR A 238 -14.56 -2.78 -2.44
C TYR A 238 -15.69 -2.71 -1.42
N GLU A 239 -16.27 -3.86 -1.12
CA GLU A 239 -17.32 -4.03 -0.12
C GLU A 239 -16.72 -4.59 1.17
N LEU A 240 -17.32 -4.22 2.29
CA LEU A 240 -17.01 -4.70 3.63
C LEU A 240 -18.30 -5.29 4.22
N TYR A 241 -18.21 -6.50 4.77
CA TYR A 241 -19.36 -7.20 5.33
C TYR A 241 -19.21 -7.44 6.83
N HIS A 242 -20.33 -7.50 7.54
CA HIS A 242 -20.43 -7.91 8.95
C HIS A 242 -19.53 -7.06 9.87
N MET A 243 -18.57 -7.70 10.55
CA MET A 243 -17.60 -7.03 11.43
C MET A 243 -16.71 -6.05 10.66
N ASP A 244 -16.43 -6.29 9.37
CA ASP A 244 -15.61 -5.40 8.56
C ASP A 244 -16.38 -4.11 8.23
N ALA A 245 -17.68 -4.22 7.96
CA ALA A 245 -18.54 -3.05 7.73
C ALA A 245 -18.61 -2.16 8.97
N ALA A 246 -18.66 -2.75 10.17
CA ALA A 246 -18.61 -1.99 11.41
C ALA A 246 -17.28 -1.23 11.57
N VAL A 247 -16.15 -1.80 11.14
CA VAL A 247 -14.88 -1.08 11.07
C VAL A 247 -14.95 0.06 10.05
N GLY A 248 -15.49 -0.18 8.86
CA GLY A 248 -15.66 0.85 7.83
C GLY A 248 -16.47 2.06 8.32
N VAL A 249 -17.60 1.83 9.00
CA VAL A 249 -18.43 2.90 9.55
C VAL A 249 -17.71 3.66 10.67
N ASN A 250 -17.14 2.93 11.64
CA ASN A 250 -16.53 3.55 12.82
C ASN A 250 -15.21 4.26 12.51
N GLU A 251 -14.39 3.69 11.63
CA GLU A 251 -13.02 4.13 11.43
C GLU A 251 -12.81 4.92 10.13
N LEU A 252 -13.63 4.69 9.10
CA LEU A 252 -13.54 5.36 7.80
C LEU A 252 -14.72 6.31 7.54
N GLY A 253 -15.71 6.35 8.44
CA GLY A 253 -16.86 7.25 8.31
C GLY A 253 -17.85 6.82 7.22
N PHE A 254 -17.86 5.54 6.85
CA PHE A 254 -18.84 5.01 5.89
C PHE A 254 -20.25 5.02 6.48
N SER A 255 -21.25 4.90 5.61
CA SER A 255 -22.63 4.65 6.00
C SER A 255 -23.01 3.20 5.69
N TYR A 256 -23.87 2.61 6.51
CA TYR A 256 -24.42 1.30 6.20
C TYR A 256 -25.33 1.37 4.98
N MET A 257 -25.15 0.41 4.08
CA MET A 257 -26.05 0.16 2.96
C MET A 257 -27.28 -0.61 3.46
N LYS A 258 -28.42 -0.42 2.79
CA LYS A 258 -29.67 -1.11 3.15
C LYS A 258 -29.50 -2.63 2.95
N GLY A 259 -29.78 -3.41 3.98
CA GLY A 259 -29.70 -4.87 3.93
C GLY A 259 -29.94 -5.51 5.30
N GLU A 260 -29.99 -6.84 5.33
CA GLU A 260 -30.23 -7.61 6.56
C GLU A 260 -28.98 -7.77 7.42
N PHE A 261 -27.80 -7.58 6.84
CA PHE A 261 -26.50 -7.63 7.51
C PHE A 261 -25.75 -6.31 7.36
N ALA A 262 -24.79 -6.06 8.25
CA ALA A 262 -23.97 -4.87 8.19
C ALA A 262 -23.14 -4.87 6.90
N HIS A 263 -23.34 -3.88 6.05
CA HIS A 263 -22.71 -3.77 4.74
C HIS A 263 -22.33 -2.32 4.45
N SER A 264 -21.13 -2.08 3.96
CA SER A 264 -20.65 -0.78 3.49
C SER A 264 -19.61 -0.98 2.39
N GLY A 265 -19.21 0.06 1.66
CA GLY A 265 -18.18 -0.07 0.63
C GLY A 265 -17.71 1.28 0.08
N PHE A 266 -16.72 1.22 -0.80
CA PHE A 266 -16.11 2.39 -1.43
C PHE A 266 -15.57 2.04 -2.84
N PRO A 267 -15.44 3.01 -3.76
CA PRO A 267 -14.96 2.74 -5.12
C PRO A 267 -13.47 2.38 -5.16
N GLU A 268 -13.04 1.62 -6.18
CA GLU A 268 -11.66 1.18 -6.36
C GLU A 268 -10.62 2.30 -6.22
N SER A 269 -10.90 3.46 -6.81
CA SER A 269 -10.01 4.62 -6.80
C SER A 269 -9.69 5.15 -5.40
N ALA A 270 -10.51 4.85 -4.39
CA ALA A 270 -10.29 5.26 -3.01
C ALA A 270 -9.48 4.25 -2.17
N TYR A 271 -9.11 3.07 -2.72
CA TYR A 271 -8.43 2.01 -2.00
C TYR A 271 -7.20 2.49 -1.22
N GLY A 272 -6.28 3.19 -1.87
CA GLY A 272 -5.02 3.62 -1.24
C GLY A 272 -5.24 4.41 0.05
N ARG A 273 -6.19 5.35 0.02
CA ARG A 273 -6.53 6.20 1.17
C ARG A 273 -7.19 5.40 2.28
N MET A 274 -8.12 4.51 1.94
CA MET A 274 -8.87 3.71 2.92
C MET A 274 -7.96 2.69 3.62
N ALA A 275 -7.12 1.98 2.84
CA ALA A 275 -6.16 1.02 3.35
C ALA A 275 -5.12 1.69 4.27
N ALA A 276 -4.52 2.80 3.82
CA ALA A 276 -3.54 3.54 4.62
C ALA A 276 -4.14 4.02 5.96
N THR A 277 -5.39 4.51 5.96
CA THR A 277 -6.07 4.93 7.18
C THR A 277 -6.24 3.77 8.16
N LEU A 278 -6.74 2.62 7.71
CA LEU A 278 -6.91 1.45 8.59
C LEU A 278 -5.56 0.91 9.10
N VAL A 279 -4.55 0.84 8.24
CA VAL A 279 -3.21 0.37 8.61
C VAL A 279 -2.57 1.30 9.65
N SER A 280 -2.68 2.62 9.48
CA SER A 280 -2.17 3.61 10.46
C SER A 280 -2.84 3.48 11.84
N LYS A 281 -4.12 3.09 11.86
CA LYS A 281 -4.90 2.80 13.08
C LYS A 281 -4.57 1.43 13.68
N GLY A 282 -3.75 0.63 13.01
CA GLY A 282 -3.25 -0.65 13.48
C GLY A 282 -3.97 -1.87 12.94
N TYR A 283 -4.97 -1.75 12.05
CA TYR A 283 -5.66 -2.91 11.47
C TYR A 283 -4.78 -3.64 10.44
N LYS A 284 -5.00 -4.95 10.28
CA LYS A 284 -4.57 -5.70 9.10
C LYS A 284 -5.65 -5.57 8.03
N VAL A 285 -5.27 -5.27 6.79
CA VAL A 285 -6.19 -5.10 5.66
C VAL A 285 -5.84 -6.12 4.59
N ALA A 286 -6.78 -6.99 4.24
CA ALA A 286 -6.62 -7.91 3.12
C ALA A 286 -7.37 -7.38 1.89
N ARG A 287 -6.62 -7.17 0.81
CA ARG A 287 -7.17 -6.79 -0.50
C ARG A 287 -7.57 -8.06 -1.24
N VAL A 288 -8.86 -8.25 -1.43
CA VAL A 288 -9.41 -9.38 -2.18
C VAL A 288 -9.85 -8.87 -3.54
N GLU A 289 -9.29 -9.41 -4.61
CA GLU A 289 -9.63 -9.01 -5.98
C GLU A 289 -10.46 -10.07 -6.69
N GLN A 290 -11.19 -9.65 -7.72
CA GLN A 290 -11.69 -10.57 -8.73
C GLN A 290 -10.53 -11.01 -9.62
N THR A 291 -10.35 -12.32 -9.81
CA THR A 291 -9.29 -12.88 -10.67
C THR A 291 -9.81 -13.46 -11.98
N GLU A 292 -11.09 -13.21 -12.26
CA GLU A 292 -11.77 -13.58 -13.50
C GLU A 292 -12.81 -12.51 -13.85
N THR A 293 -13.02 -12.31 -15.15
CA THR A 293 -14.16 -11.54 -15.68
C THR A 293 -15.42 -12.40 -15.76
N PRO A 294 -16.62 -11.81 -15.90
CA PRO A 294 -17.84 -12.58 -16.15
C PRO A 294 -17.75 -13.48 -17.39
N ASP A 295 -17.07 -13.03 -18.45
CA ASP A 295 -16.82 -13.81 -19.66
C ASP A 295 -15.95 -15.04 -19.36
N MET A 296 -14.83 -14.86 -18.64
CA MET A 296 -13.95 -15.96 -18.24
C MET A 296 -14.68 -16.98 -17.35
N MET A 297 -15.53 -16.51 -16.44
CA MET A 297 -16.36 -17.38 -15.60
C MET A 297 -17.34 -18.21 -16.45
N GLN A 298 -18.01 -17.60 -17.42
CA GLN A 298 -18.90 -18.33 -18.34
C GLN A 298 -18.14 -19.37 -19.15
N GLU A 299 -16.95 -19.03 -19.63
CA GLU A 299 -16.08 -19.96 -20.36
C GLU A 299 -15.63 -21.13 -19.49
N ARG A 300 -15.24 -20.86 -18.24
CA ARG A 300 -14.92 -21.90 -17.25
C ARG A 300 -16.10 -22.86 -17.07
N CYS A 301 -17.31 -22.36 -16.83
CA CYS A 301 -18.50 -23.19 -16.62
C CYS A 301 -18.83 -24.05 -17.86
N LYS A 302 -18.61 -23.51 -19.07
CA LYS A 302 -18.76 -24.28 -20.32
C LYS A 302 -17.73 -25.40 -20.42
N LYS A 303 -16.47 -25.12 -20.10
CA LYS A 303 -15.35 -26.07 -20.22
C LYS A 303 -15.41 -27.20 -19.18
N THR A 304 -15.74 -26.90 -17.93
CA THR A 304 -15.80 -27.93 -16.88
C THR A 304 -17.11 -28.71 -16.86
N GLY A 305 -18.13 -28.27 -17.60
CA GLY A 305 -19.49 -28.84 -17.52
C GLY A 305 -20.17 -28.63 -16.16
N GLN A 306 -19.52 -27.89 -15.25
CA GLN A 306 -20.00 -27.60 -13.91
C GLN A 306 -20.91 -26.36 -13.96
N ASN A 307 -22.18 -26.56 -13.65
CA ASN A 307 -23.22 -25.53 -13.71
C ASN A 307 -23.90 -25.29 -12.35
N SER A 308 -23.25 -25.64 -11.25
CA SER A 308 -23.81 -25.41 -9.92
C SER A 308 -23.89 -23.92 -9.61
N LYS A 309 -24.71 -23.54 -8.62
CA LYS A 309 -24.76 -22.14 -8.16
C LYS A 309 -23.38 -21.63 -7.70
N TRP A 310 -22.50 -22.52 -7.25
CA TRP A 310 -21.16 -22.19 -6.75
C TRP A 310 -20.17 -21.85 -7.86
N ASP A 311 -20.42 -22.34 -9.08
CA ASP A 311 -19.57 -22.11 -10.25
C ASP A 311 -19.93 -20.81 -10.97
N LYS A 312 -21.19 -20.38 -10.82
CA LYS A 312 -21.77 -19.15 -11.41
C LYS A 312 -21.43 -17.89 -10.62
N VAL A 313 -20.18 -17.81 -10.14
CA VAL A 313 -19.61 -16.59 -9.55
C VAL A 313 -18.15 -16.48 -9.97
N VAL A 314 -17.73 -15.25 -10.28
CA VAL A 314 -16.32 -14.93 -10.57
C VAL A 314 -15.43 -15.34 -9.40
N ARG A 315 -14.26 -15.89 -9.72
CA ARG A 315 -13.26 -16.23 -8.71
C ARG A 315 -12.71 -14.98 -8.03
N ARG A 316 -12.44 -15.10 -6.74
CA ARG A 316 -11.76 -14.09 -5.94
C ARG A 316 -10.63 -14.69 -5.15
N GLU A 317 -9.57 -13.93 -4.96
CA GLU A 317 -8.39 -14.35 -4.22
C GLU A 317 -7.87 -13.17 -3.39
N ILE A 318 -7.27 -13.44 -2.23
CA ILE A 318 -6.51 -12.44 -1.49
C ILE A 318 -5.26 -12.14 -2.32
N CYS A 319 -5.08 -10.89 -2.72
CA CYS A 319 -3.95 -10.45 -3.52
C CYS A 319 -2.85 -9.81 -2.68
N GLN A 320 -3.17 -9.32 -1.48
CA GLN A 320 -2.20 -8.72 -0.56
C GLN A 320 -2.81 -8.59 0.84
N VAL A 321 -2.00 -8.76 1.89
CA VAL A 321 -2.34 -8.32 3.25
C VAL A 321 -1.38 -7.21 3.66
N SER A 322 -1.93 -6.08 4.07
CA SER A 322 -1.18 -4.90 4.49
C SER A 322 -1.36 -4.65 5.97
N MET A 323 -0.26 -4.36 6.66
CA MET A 323 -0.25 -3.92 8.06
C MET A 323 0.96 -3.04 8.32
N LYS A 324 0.97 -2.32 9.45
CA LYS A 324 2.08 -1.43 9.80
C LYS A 324 3.38 -2.24 9.83
N GLY A 325 4.41 -1.79 9.11
CA GLY A 325 5.70 -2.49 8.96
C GLY A 325 5.73 -3.61 7.91
N ALA A 326 4.61 -3.91 7.24
CA ALA A 326 4.53 -4.86 6.13
C ALA A 326 3.83 -4.20 4.94
N GLN A 327 4.52 -3.21 4.35
CA GLN A 327 4.02 -2.41 3.22
C GLN A 327 5.11 -2.27 2.18
N VAL A 328 4.78 -2.60 0.93
CA VAL A 328 5.65 -2.38 -0.24
C VAL A 328 5.17 -1.15 -1.00
N CYS A 329 6.06 -0.52 -1.77
CA CYS A 329 5.68 0.60 -2.63
C CYS A 329 4.85 0.11 -3.83
N GLY A 330 3.52 0.17 -3.70
CA GLY A 330 2.56 -0.27 -4.70
C GLY A 330 2.06 0.85 -5.61
N LEU A 331 1.37 0.49 -6.71
CA LEU A 331 0.70 1.47 -7.58
C LEU A 331 -0.50 2.13 -6.91
N GLN A 332 -1.07 1.44 -5.94
CA GLN A 332 -2.26 1.83 -5.21
C GLN A 332 -1.95 2.66 -3.96
N ASP A 333 -0.67 2.93 -3.69
CA ASP A 333 -0.26 3.72 -2.54
C ASP A 333 -0.77 5.17 -2.65
N TYR A 334 -1.04 5.75 -1.48
CA TYR A 334 -1.59 7.09 -1.35
C TYR A 334 -0.61 8.01 -0.61
N GLY A 335 -0.31 9.14 -1.24
CA GLY A 335 0.49 10.21 -0.65
C GLY A 335 2.01 10.04 -0.83
N PRO A 336 2.78 11.08 -0.47
CA PRO A 336 4.24 11.00 -0.44
C PRO A 336 4.67 10.02 0.66
N ALA A 337 5.60 9.13 0.34
CA ALA A 337 6.10 8.17 1.31
C ALA A 337 6.93 8.90 2.39
N GLU A 338 6.69 8.62 3.67
CA GLU A 338 7.52 9.15 4.75
C GLU A 338 8.97 8.70 4.56
N PRO A 339 9.98 9.58 4.68
CA PRO A 339 11.38 9.20 4.45
C PRO A 339 11.87 8.10 5.39
N THR A 340 11.29 8.01 6.59
CA THR A 340 11.63 7.05 7.63
C THR A 340 11.31 5.62 7.22
N ALA A 341 12.23 4.71 7.55
CA ALA A 341 12.04 3.28 7.36
C ALA A 341 11.04 2.74 8.40
N ALA A 342 10.12 1.89 7.95
CA ALA A 342 9.16 1.21 8.80
C ALA A 342 9.55 -0.27 8.94
N TYR A 343 10.51 -0.57 9.81
CA TYR A 343 11.11 -1.90 9.89
C TYR A 343 10.14 -2.98 10.39
N MET A 344 10.12 -4.12 9.70
CA MET A 344 9.67 -5.40 10.24
C MET A 344 10.86 -6.09 10.89
N MET A 345 10.77 -6.45 12.17
CA MET A 345 11.85 -7.09 12.91
C MET A 345 11.37 -8.39 13.56
N ALA A 346 12.04 -9.49 13.27
CA ALA A 346 11.88 -10.76 13.99
C ALA A 346 12.97 -10.93 15.04
N ILE A 347 12.58 -11.41 16.23
CA ILE A 347 13.47 -11.63 17.37
C ILE A 347 13.32 -13.08 17.85
N ALA A 348 14.38 -13.86 17.67
CA ALA A 348 14.53 -15.19 18.26
C ALA A 348 15.39 -15.08 19.52
N GLU A 349 15.03 -15.81 20.58
CA GLU A 349 15.72 -15.78 21.87
C GLU A 349 16.07 -17.20 22.32
N GLU A 350 17.25 -17.33 22.92
CA GLU A 350 17.65 -18.47 23.74
C GLU A 350 18.19 -17.93 25.08
N GLU A 351 17.50 -18.25 26.18
CA GLU A 351 17.89 -17.81 27.52
C GLU A 351 18.78 -18.86 28.19
N SER A 352 19.93 -18.44 28.72
CA SER A 352 20.87 -19.28 29.46
C SER A 352 21.46 -18.51 30.65
N ASN A 353 21.34 -19.10 31.85
CA ASN A 353 21.92 -18.57 33.10
C ASN A 353 21.61 -17.09 33.38
N GLY A 354 20.42 -16.63 33.01
CA GLY A 354 19.96 -15.26 33.23
C GLY A 354 20.49 -14.23 32.23
N SER A 355 21.21 -14.65 31.19
CA SER A 355 21.51 -13.88 29.98
C SER A 355 20.79 -14.47 28.77
N SER A 356 20.54 -13.68 27.74
CA SER A 356 19.90 -14.16 26.52
C SER A 356 20.86 -14.04 25.33
N THR A 357 20.84 -15.02 24.45
CA THR A 357 21.36 -14.87 23.09
C THR A 357 20.18 -14.54 22.18
N TYR A 358 20.33 -13.49 21.38
CA TYR A 358 19.32 -13.08 20.42
C TYR A 358 19.77 -13.34 19.00
N GLY A 359 18.84 -13.84 18.19
CA GLY A 359 18.88 -13.72 16.73
C GLY A 359 17.91 -12.64 16.31
N VAL A 360 18.36 -11.71 15.48
CA VAL A 360 17.53 -10.64 14.93
C VAL A 360 17.56 -10.71 13.41
N CYS A 361 16.40 -10.49 12.80
CA CYS A 361 16.29 -10.26 11.37
C CYS A 361 15.36 -9.09 11.16
N PHE A 362 15.77 -8.06 10.42
CA PHE A 362 14.91 -6.92 10.14
C PHE A 362 15.03 -6.42 8.71
N VAL A 363 13.91 -5.91 8.19
CA VAL A 363 13.78 -5.48 6.80
C VAL A 363 12.95 -4.22 6.71
N ASP A 364 13.39 -3.29 5.87
CA ASP A 364 12.51 -2.26 5.33
C ASP A 364 11.89 -2.82 4.05
N THR A 365 10.61 -3.20 4.13
CA THR A 365 9.89 -3.83 3.00
C THR A 365 9.71 -2.89 1.80
N SER A 366 9.92 -1.59 1.97
CA SER A 366 9.82 -0.61 0.87
C SER A 366 11.05 -0.59 -0.03
N ILE A 367 12.22 -1.06 0.45
CA ILE A 367 13.48 -1.11 -0.31
C ILE A 367 14.07 -2.52 -0.42
N GLY A 368 13.65 -3.47 0.42
CA GLY A 368 14.05 -4.87 0.33
C GLY A 368 15.32 -5.29 1.07
N LEU A 369 15.99 -4.37 1.77
CA LEU A 369 17.25 -4.67 2.45
C LEU A 369 17.02 -5.45 3.75
N ILE A 370 17.40 -6.73 3.76
CA ILE A 370 17.27 -7.64 4.88
C ILE A 370 18.57 -7.69 5.68
N HIS A 371 18.50 -7.39 6.97
CA HIS A 371 19.60 -7.48 7.91
C HIS A 371 19.44 -8.73 8.76
N ILE A 372 20.50 -9.53 8.91
CA ILE A 372 20.51 -10.75 9.74
C ILE A 372 21.63 -10.65 10.76
N GLY A 373 21.36 -10.95 12.03
CA GLY A 373 22.36 -10.91 13.07
C GLY A 373 22.10 -11.89 14.20
N GLN A 374 23.15 -12.29 14.90
CA GLN A 374 23.09 -13.06 16.14
C GLN A 374 24.14 -12.56 17.12
N PHE A 375 23.74 -12.35 18.37
CA PHE A 375 24.63 -11.88 19.43
C PHE A 375 24.18 -12.35 20.81
N GLN A 376 25.14 -12.66 21.68
CA GLN A 376 24.89 -12.81 23.11
C GLN A 376 24.60 -11.43 23.71
N ASP A 377 23.74 -11.34 24.73
CA ASP A 377 23.42 -10.09 25.40
C ASP A 377 23.77 -10.15 26.89
N ASP A 378 23.76 -8.99 27.55
CA ASP A 378 23.90 -8.89 28.98
C ASP A 378 22.56 -9.15 29.70
N LYS A 379 22.58 -9.12 31.04
CA LYS A 379 21.39 -9.37 31.87
C LYS A 379 20.29 -8.31 31.68
N HIS A 380 20.65 -7.14 31.15
CA HIS A 380 19.76 -6.00 30.92
C HIS A 380 19.28 -5.90 29.46
N SER A 381 19.70 -6.84 28.60
CA SER A 381 19.40 -6.84 27.17
C SER A 381 19.84 -5.54 26.47
N SER A 382 21.00 -4.99 26.86
CA SER A 382 21.46 -3.68 26.37
C SER A 382 21.72 -3.67 24.86
N ARG A 383 22.21 -4.78 24.27
CA ARG A 383 22.45 -4.88 22.83
C ARG A 383 21.15 -4.97 22.04
N LEU A 384 20.16 -5.72 22.55
CA LEU A 384 18.83 -5.74 21.95
C LEU A 384 18.18 -4.36 22.01
N LEU A 385 18.24 -3.67 23.17
CA LEU A 385 17.72 -2.31 23.30
C LEU A 385 18.39 -1.34 22.33
N THR A 386 19.72 -1.42 22.20
CA THR A 386 20.48 -0.61 21.25
C THR A 386 20.03 -0.89 19.81
N THR A 387 19.84 -2.16 19.45
CA THR A 387 19.31 -2.57 18.13
C THR A 387 17.94 -1.96 17.87
N LEU A 388 17.03 -2.01 18.84
CA LEU A 388 15.68 -1.44 18.74
C LEU A 388 15.68 0.09 18.64
N ALA A 389 16.65 0.77 19.24
CA ALA A 389 16.80 2.22 19.16
C ALA A 389 17.42 2.67 17.82
N HIS A 390 18.41 1.93 17.32
CA HIS A 390 19.08 2.20 16.03
C HIS A 390 18.18 1.86 14.84
N TYR A 391 17.34 0.83 14.97
CA TYR A 391 16.39 0.39 13.94
C TYR A 391 14.98 0.27 14.52
N PRO A 392 14.27 1.39 14.75
CA PRO A 392 12.94 1.38 15.36
C PRO A 392 11.95 0.52 14.56
N PRO A 393 11.45 -0.60 15.13
CA PRO A 393 10.54 -1.45 14.40
C PRO A 393 9.12 -0.87 14.38
N ALA A 394 8.50 -0.89 13.22
CA ALA A 394 7.07 -0.67 13.05
C ALA A 394 6.27 -1.94 13.39
N LEU A 395 6.89 -3.11 13.18
CA LEU A 395 6.36 -4.43 13.45
C LEU A 395 7.43 -5.33 14.09
N ILE A 396 7.05 -6.03 15.15
CA ILE A 396 7.90 -6.99 15.86
C ILE A 396 7.25 -8.37 15.80
N ILE A 397 8.00 -9.34 15.29
CA ILE A 397 7.66 -10.76 15.27
C ILE A 397 8.52 -11.45 16.33
N TYR A 398 7.91 -12.24 17.20
CA TYR A 398 8.63 -12.93 18.27
C TYR A 398 8.04 -14.30 18.53
N ASP A 399 8.85 -15.21 19.07
CA ASP A 399 8.40 -16.56 19.39
C ASP A 399 7.32 -16.53 20.49
N ARG A 400 6.32 -17.40 20.39
CA ARG A 400 5.31 -17.55 21.46
C ARG A 400 5.92 -17.94 22.80
N LYS A 401 7.09 -18.59 22.77
CA LYS A 401 7.83 -19.05 23.94
C LYS A 401 8.88 -18.05 24.44
N THR A 402 8.91 -16.83 23.92
CA THR A 402 9.84 -15.76 24.36
C THR A 402 9.75 -15.52 25.88
N SER A 403 10.88 -15.18 26.50
CA SER A 403 10.95 -14.99 27.95
C SER A 403 10.03 -13.86 28.43
N GLY A 404 9.55 -13.95 29.67
CA GLY A 404 8.74 -12.89 30.28
C GLY A 404 9.50 -11.55 30.38
N ARG A 405 10.83 -11.62 30.49
CA ARG A 405 11.74 -10.47 30.49
C ARG A 405 11.73 -9.76 29.14
N THR A 406 11.99 -10.50 28.06
CA THR A 406 11.99 -9.95 26.70
C THR A 406 10.60 -9.44 26.32
N SER A 407 9.53 -10.18 26.65
CA SER A 407 8.16 -9.73 26.43
C SER A 407 7.85 -8.39 27.11
N LYS A 408 8.30 -8.21 28.37
CA LYS A 408 8.14 -6.96 29.12
C LYS A 408 8.98 -5.83 28.50
N LEU A 409 10.22 -6.11 28.10
CA LEU A 409 11.10 -5.16 27.43
C LEU A 409 10.45 -4.63 26.14
N LEU A 410 10.00 -5.52 25.26
CA LEU A 410 9.32 -5.14 24.01
C LEU A 410 8.06 -4.33 24.28
N SER A 411 7.31 -4.65 25.35
CA SER A 411 6.11 -3.88 25.72
C SER A 411 6.41 -2.46 26.22
N THR A 412 7.57 -2.28 26.84
CA THR A 412 7.96 -1.01 27.48
C THR A 412 8.60 -0.07 26.46
N HIS A 413 9.53 -0.58 25.66
CA HIS A 413 10.34 0.24 24.75
C HIS A 413 9.73 0.36 23.34
N CYS A 414 8.89 -0.59 22.91
CA CYS A 414 8.31 -0.61 21.57
C CYS A 414 6.78 -0.49 21.62
N HIS A 415 6.24 0.41 22.45
CA HIS A 415 4.80 0.56 22.66
C HIS A 415 4.03 0.98 21.39
N SER A 416 4.69 1.64 20.44
CA SER A 416 4.13 2.10 19.16
C SER A 416 4.22 1.05 18.05
N ALA A 417 5.01 -0.01 18.25
CA ALA A 417 5.21 -1.09 17.31
C ALA A 417 4.07 -2.12 17.43
N ARG A 418 3.60 -2.61 16.29
CA ARG A 418 2.73 -3.78 16.27
C ARG A 418 3.55 -5.00 16.70
N ARG A 419 2.95 -5.90 17.49
CA ARG A 419 3.62 -7.10 18.02
C ARG A 419 2.84 -8.34 17.61
N GLU A 420 3.48 -9.26 16.91
CA GLU A 420 2.89 -10.49 16.36
C GLU A 420 3.61 -11.71 16.96
N PRO A 421 2.98 -12.41 17.92
CA PRO A 421 3.52 -13.66 18.44
C PRO A 421 3.32 -14.79 17.40
N GLN A 422 4.40 -15.41 16.96
CA GLN A 422 4.38 -16.43 15.92
C GLN A 422 5.28 -17.62 16.29
N THR A 423 4.87 -18.83 15.91
CA THR A 423 5.78 -19.98 15.91
C THR A 423 6.77 -19.83 14.76
N MET A 424 7.99 -19.40 15.06
CA MET A 424 9.04 -19.22 14.06
C MET A 424 9.46 -20.56 13.44
N TRP A 425 9.86 -20.52 12.19
CA TRP A 425 10.36 -21.69 11.49
C TRP A 425 11.73 -22.12 12.03
N THR A 426 12.04 -23.41 11.93
CA THR A 426 13.42 -23.85 12.16
C THR A 426 14.34 -23.31 11.06
N PRO A 427 15.65 -23.18 11.31
CA PRO A 427 16.58 -22.74 10.30
C PRO A 427 16.56 -23.59 9.02
N GLU A 428 16.47 -24.90 9.15
CA GLU A 428 16.46 -25.85 8.02
C GLU A 428 15.22 -25.63 7.14
N LYS A 429 14.04 -25.44 7.77
CA LYS A 429 12.81 -25.12 7.04
C LYS A 429 12.94 -23.77 6.32
N THR A 430 13.58 -22.79 6.96
CA THR A 430 13.79 -21.45 6.39
C THR A 430 14.67 -21.52 5.16
N LEU A 431 15.85 -22.13 5.28
CA LEU A 431 16.80 -22.27 4.18
C LEU A 431 16.23 -23.12 3.04
N LYS A 432 15.54 -24.23 3.36
CA LYS A 432 14.84 -25.04 2.36
C LYS A 432 13.79 -24.25 1.59
N THR A 433 12.96 -23.48 2.29
CA THR A 433 11.94 -22.63 1.64
C THR A 433 12.59 -21.56 0.77
N LEU A 434 13.69 -20.96 1.23
CA LEU A 434 14.40 -19.93 0.48
C LEU A 434 15.03 -20.50 -0.79
N ALA A 435 15.69 -21.65 -0.68
CA ALA A 435 16.24 -22.39 -1.80
C ALA A 435 15.13 -22.75 -2.79
N GLU A 436 14.16 -23.59 -2.41
CA GLU A 436 13.15 -24.12 -3.33
C GLU A 436 12.28 -23.05 -3.96
N LYS A 437 11.94 -21.99 -3.20
CA LYS A 437 11.03 -20.96 -3.70
C LYS A 437 11.81 -19.88 -4.44
N TYR A 438 12.89 -19.30 -3.91
CA TYR A 438 13.43 -18.04 -4.44
C TYR A 438 14.79 -18.14 -5.12
N TYR A 439 15.73 -18.93 -4.60
CA TYR A 439 17.13 -18.87 -5.02
C TYR A 439 17.63 -20.12 -5.75
N ARG A 440 16.95 -21.27 -5.64
CA ARG A 440 17.38 -22.55 -6.23
C ARG A 440 16.24 -23.37 -6.83
N THR A 441 16.28 -23.54 -8.15
CA THR A 441 15.80 -24.79 -8.81
C THR A 441 16.53 -25.19 -10.10
N ASN A 442 17.53 -24.47 -10.66
CA ASN A 442 18.35 -24.91 -11.84
C ASN A 442 19.73 -24.20 -11.88
N ALA A 443 20.60 -24.59 -12.84
CA ALA A 443 22.07 -24.37 -12.92
C ALA A 443 22.65 -22.96 -12.64
N ASP A 444 21.84 -21.90 -12.68
CA ASP A 444 22.27 -20.51 -12.40
C ASP A 444 21.83 -19.97 -11.02
N GLY A 445 21.21 -20.81 -10.18
CA GLY A 445 20.67 -20.40 -8.87
C GLY A 445 21.73 -20.35 -7.76
N GLU A 446 22.40 -19.22 -7.60
CA GLU A 446 23.28 -18.97 -6.46
C GLU A 446 22.55 -18.30 -5.29
N TRP A 447 22.98 -18.65 -4.07
CA TRP A 447 22.61 -17.90 -2.88
C TRP A 447 23.10 -16.45 -2.99
N PRO A 448 22.29 -15.44 -2.61
CA PRO A 448 22.76 -14.05 -2.57
C PRO A 448 24.01 -13.88 -1.72
N GLU A 449 24.97 -13.06 -2.17
CA GLU A 449 26.26 -12.87 -1.45
C GLU A 449 26.09 -12.58 0.04
N GLY A 450 25.13 -11.72 0.40
CA GLY A 450 24.90 -11.33 1.79
C GLY A 450 24.35 -12.43 2.71
N ILE A 451 23.80 -13.53 2.18
CA ILE A 451 23.33 -14.65 3.02
C ILE A 451 24.37 -15.76 3.16
N LYS A 452 25.35 -15.84 2.24
CA LYS A 452 26.41 -16.86 2.26
C LYS A 452 27.12 -16.99 3.63
N PRO A 453 27.44 -15.90 4.38
CA PRO A 453 28.06 -16.00 5.70
C PRO A 453 27.24 -16.73 6.77
N PHE A 454 25.94 -16.91 6.55
CA PHE A 454 25.03 -17.59 7.47
C PHE A 454 24.78 -19.06 7.09
N LEU A 455 25.40 -19.54 6.01
CA LEU A 455 25.28 -20.92 5.52
C LEU A 455 26.52 -21.71 5.91
N HIS A 456 26.34 -22.99 6.24
CA HIS A 456 27.47 -23.85 6.58
C HIS A 456 28.35 -24.15 5.35
N GLU A 457 29.65 -23.87 5.41
CA GLU A 457 30.58 -24.04 4.28
C GLU A 457 30.69 -25.48 3.77
N GLY A 458 30.52 -26.46 4.65
CA GLY A 458 30.55 -27.89 4.31
C GLY A 458 29.27 -28.43 3.66
N ASP A 459 28.21 -27.61 3.55
CA ASP A 459 26.95 -28.00 2.94
C ASP A 459 26.79 -27.37 1.55
N ALA A 460 27.04 -28.15 0.50
CA ALA A 460 26.89 -27.71 -0.88
C ALA A 460 25.46 -27.22 -1.20
N LEU A 461 24.46 -27.71 -0.47
CA LEU A 461 23.08 -27.29 -0.64
C LEU A 461 22.76 -25.98 0.12
N GLY A 462 23.61 -25.56 1.06
CA GLY A 462 23.38 -24.37 1.89
C GLY A 462 22.06 -24.42 2.66
N LEU A 463 21.62 -25.63 3.04
CA LEU A 463 20.37 -25.87 3.76
C LEU A 463 20.57 -25.99 5.27
N THR A 464 21.81 -25.92 5.70
CA THR A 464 22.22 -25.91 7.10
C THR A 464 22.82 -24.56 7.49
N PRO A 465 22.44 -24.01 8.65
CA PRO A 465 22.98 -22.73 9.11
C PRO A 465 24.44 -22.87 9.52
N ALA A 466 25.22 -21.80 9.33
CA ALA A 466 26.58 -21.69 9.86
C ALA A 466 26.60 -21.77 11.40
N THR A 467 27.76 -22.10 11.96
CA THR A 467 27.99 -22.11 13.41
C THR A 467 27.65 -20.74 14.00
N ASN A 468 26.97 -20.71 15.15
CA ASN A 468 26.53 -19.49 15.82
C ASN A 468 25.60 -18.57 15.00
N CYS A 469 24.94 -19.11 13.96
CA CYS A 469 23.95 -18.37 13.16
C CYS A 469 22.51 -18.94 13.28
N TYR A 470 22.32 -19.96 14.13
CA TYR A 470 21.03 -20.65 14.29
C TYR A 470 19.87 -19.70 14.59
N LEU A 471 20.02 -18.82 15.57
CA LEU A 471 18.98 -17.87 15.96
C LEU A 471 18.80 -16.77 14.89
N GLY A 472 19.87 -16.35 14.22
CA GLY A 472 19.80 -15.40 13.10
C GLY A 472 18.93 -15.93 11.96
N ILE A 473 19.17 -17.17 11.52
CA ILE A 473 18.35 -17.82 10.49
C ILE A 473 16.94 -18.15 11.01
N LYS A 474 16.78 -18.51 12.29
CA LYS A 474 15.45 -18.69 12.90
C LYS A 474 14.63 -17.38 12.85
N ALA A 475 15.25 -16.24 13.15
CA ALA A 475 14.63 -14.93 13.04
C ALA A 475 14.28 -14.59 11.58
N LEU A 476 15.17 -14.90 10.63
CA LEU A 476 14.87 -14.81 9.19
C LEU A 476 13.62 -15.62 8.81
N GLY A 477 13.46 -16.82 9.37
CA GLY A 477 12.25 -17.63 9.20
C GLY A 477 10.98 -16.93 9.64
N GLY A 478 11.03 -16.13 10.70
CA GLY A 478 9.92 -15.29 11.14
C GLY A 478 9.56 -14.21 10.12
N VAL A 479 10.55 -13.48 9.60
CA VAL A 479 10.36 -12.46 8.55
C VAL A 479 9.79 -13.09 7.28
N VAL A 480 10.40 -14.18 6.80
CA VAL A 480 9.95 -14.88 5.57
C VAL A 480 8.52 -15.36 5.72
N ALA A 481 8.17 -15.97 6.86
CA ALA A 481 6.81 -16.43 7.10
C ALA A 481 5.80 -15.28 7.10
N CYS A 482 6.13 -14.14 7.73
CA CYS A 482 5.27 -12.97 7.73
C CYS A 482 5.11 -12.37 6.32
N LEU A 483 6.20 -12.26 5.55
CA LEU A 483 6.14 -11.80 4.15
C LEU A 483 5.28 -12.73 3.29
N THR A 484 5.38 -14.04 3.48
CA THR A 484 4.55 -15.02 2.77
C THR A 484 3.08 -14.88 3.14
N ASN A 485 2.75 -14.74 4.43
CA ASN A 485 1.38 -14.50 4.88
C ASN A 485 0.82 -13.17 4.34
N CYS A 486 1.67 -12.18 4.09
CA CYS A 486 1.28 -10.89 3.51
C CYS A 486 1.23 -10.88 1.97
N LEU A 487 1.69 -11.96 1.32
CA LEU A 487 1.91 -12.02 -0.14
C LEU A 487 2.89 -10.94 -0.65
N LEU A 488 3.94 -10.66 0.14
CA LEU A 488 5.01 -9.71 -0.19
C LEU A 488 6.34 -10.39 -0.46
N ASP A 489 6.42 -11.69 -0.21
CA ASP A 489 7.64 -12.49 -0.23
C ASP A 489 8.36 -12.49 -1.59
N ILE A 490 7.66 -12.68 -2.71
CA ILE A 490 8.29 -12.65 -4.04
C ILE A 490 8.87 -11.25 -4.33
N GLN A 491 8.19 -10.18 -3.91
CA GLN A 491 8.60 -8.80 -4.18
C GLN A 491 9.82 -8.41 -3.37
N VAL A 492 9.85 -8.79 -2.09
CA VAL A 492 10.93 -8.43 -1.16
C VAL A 492 12.13 -9.36 -1.31
N LEU A 493 11.91 -10.68 -1.28
CA LEU A 493 13.00 -11.67 -1.36
C LEU A 493 13.59 -11.75 -2.77
N GLY A 494 12.83 -11.39 -3.81
CA GLY A 494 13.31 -11.34 -5.19
C GLY A 494 14.34 -10.24 -5.48
N MET A 495 14.49 -9.26 -4.59
CA MET A 495 15.53 -8.23 -4.70
C MET A 495 16.92 -8.73 -4.29
N ASN A 496 17.01 -9.89 -3.64
CA ASN A 496 18.28 -10.55 -3.25
C ASN A 496 19.19 -9.70 -2.35
N GLN A 497 18.65 -8.76 -1.57
CA GLN A 497 19.43 -7.86 -0.73
C GLN A 497 19.52 -8.35 0.71
N PHE A 498 20.68 -8.92 1.06
CA PHE A 498 20.99 -9.37 2.42
C PHE A 498 22.24 -8.67 2.93
N THR A 499 22.28 -8.38 4.23
CA THR A 499 23.45 -7.84 4.90
C THR A 499 23.54 -8.35 6.33
N SER A 500 24.78 -8.49 6.81
CA SER A 500 25.04 -8.89 8.19
C SER A 500 24.85 -7.71 9.14
N TYR A 501 24.27 -8.00 10.30
CA TYR A 501 24.11 -7.06 11.38
C TYR A 501 24.77 -7.59 12.65
N ALA A 502 25.47 -6.71 13.35
CA ALA A 502 25.84 -6.92 14.74
C ALA A 502 25.76 -5.59 15.50
N PRO A 503 25.48 -5.62 16.81
CA PRO A 503 25.51 -4.42 17.64
C PRO A 503 26.86 -3.69 17.54
N PRO A 504 26.90 -2.34 17.63
CA PRO A 504 28.13 -1.58 17.44
C PRO A 504 29.31 -2.03 18.31
N ASP A 505 29.07 -2.44 19.56
CA ASP A 505 30.12 -2.92 20.46
C ASP A 505 30.68 -4.29 20.02
N VAL A 506 29.86 -5.14 19.43
CA VAL A 506 30.27 -6.44 18.86
C VAL A 506 31.10 -6.20 17.60
N LEU A 507 30.62 -5.35 16.69
CA LEU A 507 31.35 -4.99 15.46
C LEU A 507 32.75 -4.45 15.80
N ASN A 508 32.82 -3.51 16.74
CA ASN A 508 34.07 -2.91 17.19
C ASN A 508 35.06 -3.95 17.77
N LYS A 509 34.56 -4.96 18.49
CA LYS A 509 35.39 -6.05 19.03
C LYS A 509 35.94 -6.95 17.92
N THR A 510 35.14 -7.24 16.90
CA THR A 510 35.51 -8.13 15.78
C THR A 510 36.48 -7.52 14.76
N LEU A 511 36.81 -6.23 14.86
CA LEU A 511 37.74 -5.59 13.95
C LEU A 511 39.16 -6.20 14.06
N PRO A 512 39.85 -6.43 12.93
CA PRO A 512 41.24 -6.86 12.91
C PRO A 512 42.16 -5.89 13.68
N SER A 513 43.25 -6.41 14.23
CA SER A 513 44.21 -5.62 15.01
C SER A 513 44.85 -4.51 14.17
N GLU A 514 45.09 -4.74 12.88
CA GLU A 514 45.66 -3.71 11.99
C GLU A 514 44.75 -2.48 11.90
N VAL A 515 43.45 -2.72 11.74
CA VAL A 515 42.42 -1.65 11.66
C VAL A 515 42.30 -0.90 13.00
N LYS A 516 42.44 -1.60 14.12
CA LYS A 516 42.45 -0.97 15.46
C LYS A 516 43.67 -0.07 15.67
N VAL A 517 44.85 -0.51 15.20
CA VAL A 517 46.09 0.27 15.27
C VAL A 517 45.98 1.55 14.44
N GLU A 518 45.45 1.48 13.22
CA GLU A 518 45.21 2.66 12.39
C GLU A 518 44.27 3.67 13.06
N ASN A 519 43.25 3.20 13.77
CA ASN A 519 42.28 4.05 14.46
C ASN A 519 42.86 4.77 15.69
N ARG A 520 44.04 4.38 16.21
CA ARG A 520 44.63 4.86 17.48
C ARG A 520 43.67 4.80 18.69
N TRP A 521 42.59 4.03 18.56
CA TRP A 521 41.48 3.92 19.49
C TRP A 521 41.09 2.45 19.61
N GLU A 522 41.17 1.92 20.84
CA GLU A 522 40.92 0.50 21.10
C GLU A 522 39.44 0.13 21.05
N GLY A 523 38.54 1.11 21.15
CA GLY A 523 37.09 0.90 21.19
C GLY A 523 36.43 0.69 19.83
N GLY A 524 37.19 0.58 18.73
CA GLY A 524 36.71 0.18 17.39
C GLY A 524 36.46 1.31 16.37
N SER A 525 35.63 1.07 15.36
CA SER A 525 35.46 1.97 14.20
C SER A 525 34.31 2.98 14.35
N THR A 526 33.37 2.72 15.26
CA THR A 526 32.20 3.57 15.51
C THR A 526 32.01 3.85 17.01
N MET A 527 31.47 5.02 17.34
CA MET A 527 31.10 5.37 18.70
C MET A 527 29.83 4.62 19.09
N VAL A 528 29.90 3.83 20.16
CA VAL A 528 28.75 3.09 20.65
C VAL A 528 27.81 4.04 21.39
N LEU A 529 26.63 4.27 20.83
CA LEU A 529 25.55 5.00 21.47
C LEU A 529 24.42 4.02 21.80
N ASP A 530 24.32 3.63 23.07
CA ASP A 530 23.26 2.72 23.51
C ASP A 530 21.88 3.40 23.52
N ALA A 531 20.83 2.61 23.73
CA ALA A 531 19.45 3.12 23.73
C ALA A 531 19.19 4.23 24.77
N ILE A 532 19.85 4.16 25.93
CA ILE A 532 19.68 5.14 27.01
C ILE A 532 20.36 6.44 26.61
N THR A 533 21.58 6.37 26.07
CA THR A 533 22.37 7.52 25.62
C THR A 533 21.68 8.24 24.47
N LEU A 534 21.21 7.51 23.46
CA LEU A 534 20.48 8.09 22.32
C LEU A 534 19.26 8.90 22.77
N ARG A 535 18.52 8.41 23.76
CA ARG A 535 17.37 9.09 24.33
C ARG A 535 17.76 10.28 25.19
N ASN A 536 18.70 10.09 26.13
CA ASN A 536 19.10 11.15 27.07
C ASN A 536 19.72 12.35 26.35
N LEU A 537 20.48 12.11 25.28
CA LEU A 537 21.06 13.15 24.44
C LEU A 537 20.12 13.65 23.32
N ARG A 538 18.91 13.10 23.23
CA ARG A 538 17.91 13.41 22.18
C ARG A 538 18.51 13.39 20.78
N ILE A 539 19.16 12.28 20.41
CA ILE A 539 19.86 12.21 19.12
C ILE A 539 18.87 12.03 17.96
N VAL A 540 17.97 11.05 18.06
CA VAL A 540 17.06 10.67 16.96
C VAL A 540 15.58 10.58 17.36
N GLN A 541 15.27 10.74 18.64
CA GLN A 541 13.92 10.64 19.19
C GLN A 541 13.55 11.95 19.89
N ASP A 542 12.24 12.21 19.97
CA ASP A 542 11.60 13.41 20.53
C ASP A 542 11.74 14.68 19.65
N GLU A 543 10.79 15.61 19.82
CA GLU A 543 10.80 16.88 19.10
C GLU A 543 12.05 17.71 19.46
N GLY A 544 12.69 18.28 18.45
CA GLY A 544 13.90 19.07 18.60
C GLY A 544 15.17 18.23 18.81
N CYS A 545 15.16 16.96 18.40
CA CYS A 545 16.33 16.09 18.46
C CYS A 545 17.46 16.56 17.54
N LEU A 546 18.68 16.05 17.78
CA LEU A 546 19.86 16.41 16.98
C LEU A 546 19.68 16.09 15.50
N TYR A 547 19.08 14.94 15.18
CA TYR A 547 18.76 14.54 13.80
C TYR A 547 17.89 15.60 13.11
N GLU A 548 16.77 16.03 13.73
CA GLU A 548 15.91 17.08 13.18
C GLU A 548 16.68 18.39 12.96
N ARG A 549 17.56 18.75 13.91
CA ARG A 549 18.34 19.98 13.81
C ARG A 549 19.37 19.97 12.69
N LEU A 550 19.95 18.80 12.39
CA LEU A 550 20.97 18.60 11.36
C LEU A 550 20.38 18.23 9.99
N ASN A 551 19.12 17.80 9.93
CA ASN A 551 18.53 17.27 8.71
C ASN A 551 18.11 18.36 7.71
N PHE A 552 19.08 18.77 6.89
CA PHE A 552 18.88 19.61 5.71
C PHE A 552 18.99 18.81 4.40
N CYS A 553 18.84 17.49 4.46
CA CYS A 553 18.96 16.63 3.29
C CYS A 553 17.84 16.90 2.28
N SER A 554 18.20 17.14 1.03
CA SER A 554 17.24 17.34 -0.07
C SER A 554 16.53 16.05 -0.50
N THR A 555 17.15 14.88 -0.29
CA THR A 555 16.65 13.59 -0.79
C THR A 555 16.20 12.66 0.34
N HIS A 556 15.25 11.76 0.04
CA HIS A 556 14.72 10.80 1.03
C HIS A 556 15.77 9.78 1.49
N MET A 557 16.55 9.23 0.56
CA MET A 557 17.67 8.35 0.88
C MET A 557 18.76 9.07 1.69
N GLY A 558 19.01 10.36 1.41
CA GLY A 558 19.94 11.17 2.20
C GLY A 558 19.49 11.33 3.66
N LYS A 559 18.19 11.54 3.88
CA LYS A 559 17.59 11.58 5.24
C LYS A 559 17.81 10.25 5.98
N ARG A 560 17.56 9.12 5.32
CA ARG A 560 17.81 7.78 5.88
C ARG A 560 19.28 7.55 6.23
N LEU A 561 20.19 7.96 5.36
CA LEU A 561 21.63 7.83 5.60
C LEU A 561 22.10 8.71 6.77
N LEU A 562 21.64 9.95 6.84
CA LEU A 562 21.96 10.86 7.94
C LEU A 562 21.52 10.29 9.29
N TYR A 563 20.31 9.70 9.35
CA TYR A 563 19.82 9.03 10.56
C TYR A 563 20.80 7.96 11.05
N GLN A 564 21.31 7.12 10.15
CA GLN A 564 22.29 6.09 10.50
C GLN A 564 23.63 6.69 10.97
N TRP A 565 24.11 7.75 10.32
CA TRP A 565 25.36 8.43 10.70
C TRP A 565 25.32 9.07 12.08
N VAL A 566 24.18 9.63 12.49
CA VAL A 566 24.04 10.22 13.84
C VAL A 566 23.85 9.15 14.92
N CYS A 567 23.25 8.00 14.59
CA CYS A 567 23.14 6.85 15.50
C CYS A 567 24.47 6.14 15.75
N ALA A 568 25.35 6.09 14.74
CA ALA A 568 26.66 5.45 14.82
C ALA A 568 27.77 6.35 14.25
N PRO A 569 28.20 7.39 14.98
CA PRO A 569 29.31 8.25 14.58
C PRO A 569 30.58 7.43 14.36
N SER A 570 31.44 7.82 13.41
CA SER A 570 32.72 7.13 13.21
C SER A 570 33.75 7.55 14.26
N CYS A 571 34.57 6.61 14.72
CA CYS A 571 35.79 6.84 15.51
C CYS A 571 37.07 6.73 14.68
N ASN A 572 36.97 6.43 13.38
CA ASN A 572 38.13 6.32 12.51
C ASN A 572 38.61 7.73 12.11
N ILE A 573 39.82 8.09 12.52
CA ILE A 573 40.37 9.43 12.28
C ILE A 573 40.49 9.78 10.79
N SER A 574 40.78 8.80 9.93
CA SER A 574 40.84 8.98 8.48
C SER A 574 39.46 9.33 7.93
N VAL A 575 38.42 8.58 8.33
CA VAL A 575 37.03 8.84 7.92
C VAL A 575 36.54 10.20 8.42
N ILE A 576 36.86 10.57 9.66
CA ILE A 576 36.47 11.88 10.23
C ILE A 576 37.13 13.01 9.46
N LYS A 577 38.45 12.92 9.20
CA LYS A 577 39.18 13.94 8.42
C LYS A 577 38.67 14.04 6.99
N GLU A 578 38.48 12.91 6.30
CA GLU A 578 37.92 12.88 4.94
C GLU A 578 36.54 13.58 4.87
N ARG A 579 35.68 13.38 5.89
CA ARG A 579 34.39 14.08 6.00
C ARG A 579 34.55 15.58 6.26
N GLN A 580 35.45 15.97 7.17
CA GLN A 580 35.72 17.37 7.48
C GLN A 580 36.31 18.12 6.28
N GLU A 581 37.21 17.50 5.53
CA GLU A 581 37.78 18.02 4.28
C GLU A 581 36.69 18.22 3.24
N ALA A 582 35.81 17.23 3.04
CA ALA A 582 34.66 17.38 2.13
C ALA A 582 33.73 18.51 2.55
N VAL A 583 33.41 18.64 3.85
CA VAL A 583 32.57 19.73 4.36
C VAL A 583 33.23 21.09 4.17
N LYS A 584 34.54 21.19 4.41
CA LYS A 584 35.32 22.42 4.21
C LYS A 584 35.27 22.87 2.75
N GLU A 585 35.55 21.96 1.83
CA GLU A 585 35.54 22.26 0.40
C GLU A 585 34.15 22.69 -0.09
N LEU A 586 33.09 21.98 0.34
CA LEU A 586 31.71 22.38 0.05
C LEU A 586 31.37 23.78 0.62
N PHE A 587 31.84 24.07 1.83
CA PHE A 587 31.61 25.37 2.46
C PHE A 587 32.33 26.51 1.72
N GLU A 588 33.54 26.26 1.22
CA GLU A 588 34.33 27.20 0.41
C GLU A 588 33.75 27.38 -0.99
N ASN A 589 33.03 26.38 -1.52
CA ASN A 589 32.43 26.38 -2.85
C ASN A 589 30.88 26.44 -2.79
N GLN A 590 30.36 27.63 -2.45
CA GLN A 590 28.91 27.82 -2.20
C GLN A 590 28.05 27.70 -3.47
N GLU A 591 28.55 28.16 -4.62
CA GLU A 591 27.86 28.05 -5.91
C GLU A 591 27.67 26.58 -6.30
N LEU A 592 28.75 25.78 -6.20
CA LEU A 592 28.71 24.33 -6.36
C LEU A 592 27.63 23.68 -5.48
N CYS A 593 27.53 24.10 -4.22
CA CYS A 593 26.51 23.59 -3.30
C CYS A 593 25.08 23.96 -3.71
N GLN A 594 24.86 25.18 -4.19
CA GLN A 594 23.54 25.64 -4.65
C GLN A 594 23.10 24.87 -5.89
N ASP A 595 24.00 24.69 -6.85
CA ASP A 595 23.74 23.93 -8.07
C ASP A 595 23.48 22.47 -7.77
N ALA A 596 24.31 21.85 -6.93
CA ALA A 596 24.11 20.47 -6.48
C ALA A 596 22.77 20.32 -5.76
N LYS A 597 22.41 21.28 -4.88
CA LYS A 597 21.13 21.28 -4.18
C LYS A 597 19.96 21.37 -5.16
N SER A 598 20.05 22.22 -6.20
CA SER A 598 19.00 22.34 -7.21
C SER A 598 18.71 21.01 -7.89
N ILE A 599 19.77 20.26 -8.26
CA ILE A 599 19.66 18.93 -8.86
C ILE A 599 19.08 17.94 -7.86
N LEU A 600 19.63 17.87 -6.64
CA LEU A 600 19.20 16.93 -5.61
C LEU A 600 17.74 17.13 -5.20
N THR A 601 17.23 18.37 -5.20
CA THR A 601 15.80 18.63 -4.89
C THR A 601 14.83 18.09 -5.93
N THR A 602 15.28 17.85 -7.16
CA THR A 602 14.45 17.23 -8.20
C THR A 602 14.41 15.70 -8.12
N LEU A 603 15.31 15.08 -7.35
CA LEU A 603 15.41 13.63 -7.29
C LEU A 603 14.22 13.03 -6.50
N PRO A 604 13.52 12.04 -7.06
CA PRO A 604 12.53 11.29 -6.31
C PRO A 604 13.21 10.36 -5.28
N ASP A 605 12.40 9.62 -4.51
CA ASP A 605 12.93 8.53 -3.67
C ASP A 605 13.32 7.34 -4.56
N LEU A 606 14.52 7.43 -5.17
CA LEU A 606 15.02 6.46 -6.16
C LEU A 606 15.11 5.04 -5.60
N GLU A 607 15.51 4.85 -4.33
CA GLU A 607 15.60 3.52 -3.72
C GLU A 607 14.24 2.80 -3.73
N ARG A 608 13.17 3.50 -3.33
CA ARG A 608 11.81 2.95 -3.31
C ARG A 608 11.20 2.81 -4.71
N LEU A 609 11.49 3.75 -5.61
CA LEU A 609 11.05 3.62 -7.01
C LEU A 609 11.70 2.42 -7.70
N LEU A 610 12.97 2.14 -7.45
CA LEU A 610 13.64 0.94 -7.96
C LEU A 610 13.00 -0.34 -7.43
N ALA A 611 12.70 -0.41 -6.12
CA ALA A 611 11.98 -1.55 -5.55
C ALA A 611 10.59 -1.73 -6.19
N LYS A 612 9.89 -0.63 -6.49
CA LYS A 612 8.60 -0.65 -7.20
C LYS A 612 8.74 -1.15 -8.64
N VAL A 613 9.72 -0.66 -9.39
CA VAL A 613 10.01 -1.13 -10.77
C VAL A 613 10.38 -2.61 -10.76
N HIS A 614 11.21 -3.05 -9.80
CA HIS A 614 11.53 -4.46 -9.61
C HIS A 614 10.27 -5.31 -9.40
N ALA A 615 9.39 -4.91 -8.49
CA ALA A 615 8.15 -5.64 -8.21
C ALA A 615 7.21 -5.73 -9.43
N LEU A 616 7.20 -4.72 -10.29
CA LEU A 616 6.41 -4.70 -11.53
C LEU A 616 7.03 -5.57 -12.63
N GLY A 617 8.36 -5.59 -12.75
CA GLY A 617 9.09 -6.38 -13.74
C GLY A 617 9.37 -7.83 -13.33
N ASN A 618 9.06 -8.23 -12.09
CA ASN A 618 9.39 -9.56 -11.58
C ASN A 618 8.57 -10.66 -12.28
N LEU A 619 9.24 -11.46 -13.13
CA LEU A 619 8.61 -12.53 -13.90
C LEU A 619 7.93 -13.59 -13.05
N LYS A 620 8.55 -13.96 -11.92
CA LYS A 620 7.99 -14.96 -11.01
C LYS A 620 6.70 -14.46 -10.37
N ARG A 621 6.65 -13.18 -9.98
CA ARG A 621 5.41 -12.54 -9.52
C ARG A 621 4.35 -12.56 -10.61
N SER A 622 4.69 -12.18 -11.84
CA SER A 622 3.77 -12.18 -12.98
C SER A 622 3.13 -13.57 -13.22
N LYS A 623 3.89 -14.65 -13.06
CA LYS A 623 3.38 -16.02 -13.29
C LYS A 623 2.59 -16.59 -12.11
N GLN A 624 3.05 -16.40 -10.88
CA GLN A 624 2.55 -17.15 -9.72
C GLN A 624 1.60 -16.35 -8.83
N HIS A 625 1.81 -15.04 -8.73
CA HIS A 625 1.16 -14.21 -7.73
C HIS A 625 -0.31 -13.92 -8.10
N PRO A 626 -1.26 -13.99 -7.14
CA PRO A 626 -2.68 -13.73 -7.43
C PRO A 626 -2.95 -12.33 -7.99
N ASP A 627 -2.20 -11.33 -7.54
CA ASP A 627 -2.28 -9.95 -8.04
C ASP A 627 -1.97 -9.81 -9.54
N ALA A 628 -1.27 -10.77 -10.15
CA ALA A 628 -1.01 -10.75 -11.60
C ALA A 628 -2.26 -11.11 -12.43
N ARG A 629 -3.24 -11.76 -11.82
CA ARG A 629 -4.53 -12.11 -12.43
C ARG A 629 -5.67 -11.22 -11.94
N ALA A 630 -5.39 -10.25 -11.07
CA ALA A 630 -6.39 -9.35 -10.54
C ALA A 630 -6.96 -8.44 -11.63
N ILE A 631 -8.29 -8.31 -11.65
CA ILE A 631 -9.01 -7.47 -12.61
C ILE A 631 -9.20 -6.08 -12.00
N PHE A 632 -8.45 -5.11 -12.52
CA PHE A 632 -8.55 -3.71 -12.12
C PHE A 632 -9.45 -2.92 -13.07
N TYR A 633 -10.36 -2.12 -12.52
CA TYR A 633 -11.23 -1.25 -13.32
C TYR A 633 -10.61 0.12 -13.58
N GLU A 634 -9.60 0.50 -12.80
CA GLU A 634 -8.80 1.73 -12.98
C GLU A 634 -7.48 1.48 -13.74
N GLU A 635 -7.47 0.50 -14.64
CA GLU A 635 -6.25 0.06 -15.35
C GLU A 635 -5.52 1.21 -16.04
N LYS A 636 -6.24 2.11 -16.74
CA LYS A 636 -5.63 3.27 -17.42
C LYS A 636 -4.86 4.16 -16.44
N THR A 637 -5.43 4.40 -15.27
CA THR A 637 -4.82 5.20 -14.20
C THR A 637 -3.55 4.53 -13.68
N TYR A 638 -3.60 3.21 -13.43
CA TYR A 638 -2.43 2.47 -12.96
C TYR A 638 -1.34 2.35 -14.01
N SER A 639 -1.69 2.06 -15.26
CA SER A 639 -0.73 1.92 -16.36
C SER A 639 -0.02 3.25 -16.63
N LYS A 640 -0.75 4.36 -16.65
CA LYS A 640 -0.12 5.70 -16.69
C LYS A 640 0.82 5.94 -15.52
N ARG A 641 0.44 5.57 -14.30
CA ARG A 641 1.31 5.70 -13.12
C ARG A 641 2.58 4.85 -13.24
N LYS A 642 2.49 3.61 -13.75
CA LYS A 642 3.67 2.75 -14.00
C LYS A 642 4.67 3.44 -14.92
N VAL A 643 4.18 4.01 -16.03
CA VAL A 643 5.03 4.71 -17.00
C VAL A 643 5.68 5.94 -16.36
N LEU A 644 4.91 6.76 -15.63
CA LEU A 644 5.43 7.95 -14.96
C LEU A 644 6.47 7.61 -13.88
N ASP A 645 6.26 6.54 -13.11
CA ASP A 645 7.23 6.08 -12.12
C ASP A 645 8.53 5.63 -12.79
N PHE A 646 8.43 4.86 -13.88
CA PHE A 646 9.60 4.41 -14.63
C PHE A 646 10.37 5.57 -15.28
N ALA A 647 9.65 6.49 -15.93
CA ALA A 647 10.20 7.75 -16.44
C ALA A 647 10.90 8.56 -15.34
N SER A 648 10.32 8.62 -14.14
CA SER A 648 10.90 9.33 -12.99
C SER A 648 12.22 8.70 -12.53
N VAL A 649 12.36 7.36 -12.62
CA VAL A 649 13.63 6.66 -12.36
C VAL A 649 14.69 7.08 -13.39
N LEU A 650 14.36 7.01 -14.68
CA LEU A 650 15.29 7.38 -15.76
C LEU A 650 15.73 8.84 -15.65
N ASN A 651 14.78 9.74 -15.41
CA ASN A 651 15.05 11.16 -15.24
C ASN A 651 15.90 11.43 -13.98
N GLY A 652 15.63 10.72 -12.88
CA GLY A 652 16.38 10.87 -11.63
C GLY A 652 17.84 10.41 -11.77
N PHE A 653 18.09 9.27 -12.42
CA PHE A 653 19.46 8.83 -12.72
C PHE A 653 20.17 9.74 -13.74
N THR A 654 19.45 10.24 -14.74
CA THR A 654 19.98 11.24 -15.68
C THR A 654 20.38 12.53 -14.96
N ALA A 655 19.57 13.00 -14.01
CA ALA A 655 19.90 14.15 -13.19
C ALA A 655 21.09 13.88 -12.26
N ALA A 656 21.16 12.68 -11.67
CA ALA A 656 22.28 12.29 -10.80
C ALA A 656 23.62 12.25 -11.55
N LEU A 657 23.66 11.90 -12.84
CA LEU A 657 24.89 11.96 -13.64
C LEU A 657 25.42 13.39 -13.80
N LYS A 658 24.56 14.41 -13.82
CA LYS A 658 25.00 15.81 -13.87
C LYS A 658 25.82 16.22 -12.64
N LEU A 659 25.63 15.53 -11.51
CA LEU A 659 26.44 15.75 -10.31
C LEU A 659 27.89 15.33 -10.55
N VAL A 660 28.14 14.30 -11.36
CA VAL A 660 29.52 13.86 -11.65
C VAL A 660 30.28 14.96 -12.39
N ASP A 661 29.65 15.56 -13.40
CA ASP A 661 30.25 16.66 -14.16
C ASP A 661 30.48 17.90 -13.27
N LEU A 662 29.49 18.22 -12.42
CA LEU A 662 29.52 19.35 -11.50
C LEU A 662 30.65 19.23 -10.46
N PHE A 663 30.95 18.00 -10.01
CA PHE A 663 31.99 17.70 -9.02
C PHE A 663 33.33 17.26 -9.65
N SER A 664 33.53 17.48 -10.95
CA SER A 664 34.74 17.06 -11.66
C SER A 664 36.03 17.66 -11.08
N ASN A 665 35.98 18.92 -10.62
CA ASN A 665 37.13 19.69 -10.15
C ASN A 665 37.29 19.73 -8.63
N VAL A 666 36.66 18.81 -7.90
CA VAL A 666 36.84 18.73 -6.43
C VAL A 666 38.14 18.04 -6.07
N ASP A 667 38.70 18.37 -4.91
CA ASP A 667 39.97 17.83 -4.41
C ASP A 667 39.83 16.87 -3.24
N SER A 668 38.76 16.98 -2.43
CA SER A 668 38.50 16.09 -1.31
C SER A 668 38.43 14.64 -1.75
N LYS A 669 39.20 13.79 -1.07
CA LYS A 669 39.23 12.35 -1.31
C LYS A 669 37.85 11.69 -1.20
N LEU A 670 37.01 12.16 -0.28
CA LEU A 670 35.65 11.64 -0.14
C LEU A 670 34.79 12.05 -1.34
N LEU A 671 34.83 13.32 -1.75
CA LEU A 671 34.03 13.82 -2.87
C LEU A 671 34.46 13.16 -4.19
N LYS A 672 35.77 13.07 -4.47
CA LYS A 672 36.30 12.31 -5.62
C LYS A 672 35.76 10.88 -5.64
N ARG A 673 35.90 10.18 -4.49
CA ARG A 673 35.47 8.79 -4.36
C ARG A 673 33.99 8.58 -4.68
N ILE A 674 33.10 9.50 -4.27
CA ILE A 674 31.66 9.31 -4.46
C ILE A 674 31.11 10.02 -5.70
N MET A 675 31.81 10.99 -6.30
CA MET A 675 31.30 11.77 -7.44
C MET A 675 32.08 11.59 -8.74
N GLN A 676 33.13 10.77 -8.78
CA GLN A 676 33.89 10.51 -10.02
C GLN A 676 33.80 9.04 -10.45
N PHE A 677 33.97 8.80 -11.75
CA PHE A 677 34.04 7.45 -12.31
C PHE A 677 35.41 6.80 -12.03
N HIS A 678 35.50 5.50 -12.26
CA HIS A 678 36.78 4.79 -12.22
C HIS A 678 37.75 5.36 -13.27
N PRO A 679 39.06 5.55 -12.97
CA PRO A 679 39.80 5.07 -11.79
C PRO A 679 39.78 6.01 -10.58
N ASP A 680 39.44 7.29 -10.77
CA ASP A 680 39.60 8.32 -9.74
C ASP A 680 38.51 8.27 -8.64
N GLY A 681 37.35 7.69 -8.97
CA GLY A 681 36.26 7.48 -8.03
C GLY A 681 35.55 6.13 -8.20
N LYS A 682 34.43 5.99 -7.47
CA LYS A 682 33.61 4.77 -7.41
C LYS A 682 32.15 5.02 -7.83
N TYR A 683 31.84 6.18 -8.42
CA TYR A 683 30.50 6.43 -8.92
C TYR A 683 30.24 5.47 -10.10
N PRO A 684 29.11 4.73 -10.10
CA PRO A 684 28.79 3.79 -11.16
C PRO A 684 28.42 4.53 -12.47
N ASP A 685 28.93 4.04 -13.60
CA ASP A 685 28.63 4.62 -14.92
C ASP A 685 27.39 3.96 -15.53
N TYR A 686 26.29 4.70 -15.56
CA TYR A 686 25.01 4.27 -16.12
C TYR A 686 24.71 4.89 -17.49
N ARG A 687 25.66 5.58 -18.13
CA ARG A 687 25.41 6.33 -19.38
C ARG A 687 24.87 5.44 -20.49
N ASP A 688 25.45 4.26 -20.70
CA ASP A 688 25.01 3.33 -21.73
C ASP A 688 23.62 2.75 -21.43
N THR A 689 23.34 2.41 -20.17
CA THR A 689 22.03 1.93 -19.73
C THR A 689 20.94 2.98 -19.92
N LEU A 690 21.22 4.23 -19.57
CA LEU A 690 20.28 5.34 -19.76
C LEU A 690 20.09 5.67 -21.24
N LYS A 691 21.16 5.61 -22.03
CA LYS A 691 21.08 5.79 -23.49
C LYS A 691 20.18 4.74 -24.11
N PHE A 692 20.35 3.47 -23.75
CA PHE A 692 19.46 2.39 -24.19
C PHE A 692 18.00 2.71 -23.91
N PHE A 693 17.63 3.04 -22.66
CA PHE A 693 16.22 3.32 -22.34
C PHE A 693 15.67 4.58 -22.99
N LYS A 694 16.51 5.59 -23.24
CA LYS A 694 16.13 6.81 -23.94
C LYS A 694 15.81 6.55 -25.42
N GLU A 695 16.52 5.60 -26.04
CA GLU A 695 16.34 5.21 -27.43
C GLU A 695 15.31 4.08 -27.60
N ALA A 696 15.05 3.30 -26.54
CA ALA A 696 14.21 2.11 -26.58
C ALA A 696 12.70 2.40 -26.76
N PHE A 697 12.22 3.60 -26.42
CA PHE A 697 10.81 3.97 -26.60
C PHE A 697 10.61 5.49 -26.57
N ASN A 698 9.49 5.96 -27.14
CA ASN A 698 9.10 7.37 -27.05
C ASN A 698 8.46 7.68 -25.69
N GLN A 699 9.23 8.34 -24.82
CA GLN A 699 8.78 8.67 -23.46
C GLN A 699 7.55 9.60 -23.45
N ALA A 700 7.50 10.64 -24.28
CA ALA A 700 6.38 11.58 -24.31
C ALA A 700 5.08 10.90 -24.78
N GLN A 701 5.19 10.00 -25.77
CA GLN A 701 4.07 9.18 -26.21
C GLN A 701 3.65 8.19 -25.12
N ALA A 702 4.61 7.55 -24.45
CA ALA A 702 4.33 6.59 -23.39
C ALA A 702 3.61 7.24 -22.20
N GLU A 703 4.00 8.45 -21.80
CA GLU A 703 3.35 9.22 -20.73
C GLU A 703 1.92 9.63 -21.10
N LYS A 704 1.68 9.95 -22.37
CA LYS A 704 0.36 10.30 -22.90
C LYS A 704 -0.56 9.09 -23.01
N GLU A 705 -0.06 7.97 -23.54
CA GLU A 705 -0.83 6.75 -23.76
C GLU A 705 -0.99 5.89 -22.49
N GLY A 706 -0.07 6.04 -21.54
CA GLY A 706 -0.01 5.22 -20.32
C GLY A 706 0.51 3.81 -20.55
N ARG A 707 1.24 3.57 -21.65
CA ARG A 707 1.90 2.29 -21.97
C ARG A 707 3.21 2.55 -22.69
N ILE A 708 4.18 1.65 -22.53
CA ILE A 708 5.46 1.71 -23.24
C ILE A 708 5.31 0.91 -24.52
N LEU A 709 5.56 1.54 -25.66
CA LEU A 709 5.66 0.88 -26.96
C LEU A 709 7.15 0.80 -27.32
N PRO A 710 7.72 -0.41 -27.44
CA PRO A 710 9.10 -0.55 -27.89
C PRO A 710 9.30 0.10 -29.25
N GLY A 711 10.47 0.74 -29.43
CA GLY A 711 10.95 1.14 -30.74
C GLY A 711 11.33 -0.08 -31.59
N GLU A 712 11.43 0.12 -32.90
CA GLU A 712 11.83 -0.93 -33.85
C GLU A 712 13.21 -1.51 -33.45
N GLY A 713 13.32 -2.84 -33.41
CA GLY A 713 14.56 -3.56 -33.07
C GLY A 713 14.83 -3.70 -31.57
N VAL A 714 13.98 -3.14 -30.71
CA VAL A 714 14.14 -3.24 -29.24
C VAL A 714 13.58 -4.56 -28.70
N ASP A 715 12.45 -5.01 -29.26
CA ASP A 715 11.78 -6.25 -28.89
C ASP A 715 11.35 -7.01 -30.15
N GLN A 716 12.08 -8.09 -30.45
CA GLN A 716 11.87 -8.89 -31.65
C GLN A 716 10.50 -9.59 -31.68
N GLU A 717 9.97 -9.99 -30.53
CA GLU A 717 8.65 -10.63 -30.43
C GLU A 717 7.55 -9.60 -30.73
N TYR A 718 7.70 -8.39 -30.19
CA TYR A 718 6.81 -7.27 -30.49
C TYR A 718 6.85 -6.87 -31.97
N ASP A 719 8.03 -6.72 -32.55
CA ASP A 719 8.21 -6.38 -33.98
C ASP A 719 7.58 -7.43 -34.89
N SER A 720 7.81 -8.72 -34.59
CA SER A 720 7.21 -9.84 -35.33
C SER A 720 5.67 -9.82 -35.24
N THR A 721 5.13 -9.45 -34.08
CA THR A 721 3.67 -9.35 -33.87
C THR A 721 3.08 -8.17 -34.64
N LEU A 722 3.75 -7.01 -34.67
CA LEU A 722 3.32 -5.86 -35.47
C LEU A 722 3.32 -6.17 -36.97
N GLN A 723 4.34 -6.89 -37.44
CA GLN A 723 4.42 -7.34 -38.83
C GLN A 723 3.26 -8.29 -39.17
N LEU A 724 2.95 -9.25 -38.29
CA LEU A 724 1.80 -10.14 -38.47
C LEU A 724 0.47 -9.38 -38.50
N ILE A 725 0.28 -8.39 -37.62
CA ILE A 725 -0.93 -7.55 -37.61
C ILE A 725 -1.06 -6.82 -38.95
N LYS A 726 0.03 -6.26 -39.47
CA LYS A 726 0.05 -5.55 -40.75
C LYS A 726 -0.30 -6.48 -41.92
N GLU A 727 0.24 -7.69 -41.94
CA GLU A 727 -0.09 -8.71 -42.94
C GLU A 727 -1.58 -9.05 -42.92
N ILE A 728 -2.17 -9.23 -41.74
CA ILE A 728 -3.61 -9.51 -41.60
C ILE A 728 -4.46 -8.30 -42.04
N GLU A 729 -4.01 -7.07 -41.77
CA GLU A 729 -4.71 -5.86 -42.25
C GLU A 729 -4.66 -5.72 -43.77
N GLU A 730 -3.55 -6.12 -44.41
CA GLU A 730 -3.44 -6.20 -45.87
C GLU A 730 -4.36 -7.29 -46.44
N GLU A 731 -4.39 -8.49 -45.84
CA GLU A 731 -5.34 -9.57 -46.20
C GLU A 731 -6.80 -9.08 -46.11
N LEU A 732 -7.15 -8.38 -45.02
CA LEU A 732 -8.50 -7.83 -44.83
C LEU A 732 -8.84 -6.74 -45.85
N LYS A 733 -7.87 -5.90 -46.22
CA LYS A 733 -8.08 -4.85 -47.23
C LYS A 733 -8.33 -5.46 -48.61
N ASP A 734 -7.58 -6.48 -48.97
CA ASP A 734 -7.76 -7.20 -50.24
C ASP A 734 -9.10 -7.93 -50.26
N TYR A 735 -9.47 -8.59 -49.15
CA TYR A 735 -10.77 -9.21 -49.01
C TYR A 735 -11.90 -8.18 -49.10
N LEU A 736 -11.80 -7.01 -48.46
CA LEU A 736 -12.82 -5.95 -48.58
C LEU A 736 -13.00 -5.51 -50.04
N ALA A 737 -11.92 -5.38 -50.80
CA ALA A 737 -11.99 -5.04 -52.22
C ALA A 737 -12.67 -6.15 -53.05
N GLU A 738 -12.46 -7.43 -52.71
CA GLU A 738 -13.20 -8.55 -53.31
C GLU A 738 -14.69 -8.46 -52.99
N GLN A 739 -15.03 -8.16 -51.74
CA GLN A 739 -16.41 -7.98 -51.29
C GLN A 739 -17.10 -6.80 -51.97
N GLU A 740 -16.39 -5.67 -52.17
CA GLU A 740 -16.90 -4.53 -52.92
C GLU A 740 -17.25 -4.90 -54.37
N LYS A 741 -16.43 -5.75 -55.02
CA LYS A 741 -16.71 -6.29 -56.36
C LYS A 741 -17.94 -7.21 -56.35
N TYR A 742 -18.07 -8.08 -55.35
CA TYR A 742 -19.20 -9.01 -55.20
C TYR A 742 -20.54 -8.26 -55.02
N PHE A 743 -20.59 -7.33 -54.05
CA PHE A 743 -21.81 -6.56 -53.78
C PHE A 743 -22.06 -5.46 -54.83
N LYS A 744 -21.04 -5.10 -55.62
CA LYS A 744 -21.04 -4.00 -56.61
C LYS A 744 -21.33 -2.64 -55.98
N CYS A 745 -20.77 -2.40 -54.81
CA CYS A 745 -20.89 -1.13 -54.08
C CYS A 745 -19.71 -0.96 -53.13
N ARG A 746 -19.47 0.27 -52.67
CA ARG A 746 -18.44 0.52 -51.65
C ARG A 746 -18.88 -0.02 -50.30
N LEU A 747 -17.94 -0.65 -49.61
CA LEU A 747 -18.14 -1.29 -48.31
C LEU A 747 -17.15 -0.72 -47.30
N SER A 748 -17.44 -0.94 -46.03
CA SER A 748 -16.53 -0.56 -44.95
C SER A 748 -16.61 -1.57 -43.82
N TYR A 749 -15.46 -1.79 -43.19
CA TYR A 749 -15.42 -2.51 -41.92
C TYR A 749 -15.92 -1.64 -40.77
N VAL A 750 -16.74 -2.23 -39.92
CA VAL A 750 -17.30 -1.61 -38.71
C VAL A 750 -17.21 -2.55 -37.51
N GLY A 751 -17.46 -1.98 -36.33
CA GLY A 751 -17.56 -2.71 -35.06
C GLY A 751 -16.33 -2.55 -34.17
N THR A 752 -16.46 -3.01 -32.93
CA THR A 752 -15.46 -2.87 -31.86
C THR A 752 -15.18 -4.23 -31.21
N ASP A 753 -14.01 -4.38 -30.60
CA ASP A 753 -13.55 -5.59 -29.91
C ASP A 753 -13.72 -6.89 -30.72
N LYS A 754 -14.46 -7.86 -30.15
CA LYS A 754 -14.79 -9.17 -30.74
C LYS A 754 -15.71 -9.07 -31.97
N LYS A 755 -16.19 -7.88 -32.29
CA LYS A 755 -17.07 -7.57 -33.43
C LYS A 755 -16.41 -6.61 -34.43
N ARG A 756 -15.08 -6.40 -34.38
CA ARG A 756 -14.34 -5.64 -35.40
C ARG A 756 -14.45 -6.32 -36.77
N TYR A 757 -14.20 -5.58 -37.83
CA TYR A 757 -14.17 -6.09 -39.21
C TYR A 757 -15.49 -6.74 -39.69
N GLN A 758 -16.64 -6.32 -39.15
CA GLN A 758 -17.93 -6.62 -39.76
C GLN A 758 -18.09 -5.83 -41.06
N ILE A 759 -18.54 -6.48 -42.12
CA ILE A 759 -18.77 -5.83 -43.41
C ILE A 759 -20.10 -5.10 -43.35
N GLU A 760 -20.08 -3.77 -43.42
CA GLU A 760 -21.29 -2.94 -43.50
C GLU A 760 -21.72 -2.78 -44.97
N VAL A 761 -22.83 -3.41 -45.32
CA VAL A 761 -23.37 -3.47 -46.68
C VAL A 761 -24.65 -2.61 -46.78
N PRO A 762 -24.78 -1.73 -47.79
CA PRO A 762 -26.02 -0.99 -48.04
C PRO A 762 -27.22 -1.94 -48.18
N GLN A 763 -28.35 -1.57 -47.59
CA GLN A 763 -29.52 -2.45 -47.56
C GLN A 763 -30.09 -2.77 -48.95
N SER A 764 -29.84 -1.91 -49.94
CA SER A 764 -30.13 -2.14 -51.36
C SER A 764 -29.32 -3.26 -51.99
N ALA A 765 -28.10 -3.51 -51.50
CA ALA A 765 -27.19 -4.55 -52.00
C ALA A 765 -27.18 -5.81 -51.11
N ALA A 766 -27.68 -5.71 -49.87
CA ALA A 766 -27.63 -6.78 -48.88
C ALA A 766 -28.46 -8.03 -49.22
N SER A 767 -29.32 -7.99 -50.24
CA SER A 767 -30.02 -9.18 -50.76
C SER A 767 -29.09 -10.15 -51.51
N LYS A 768 -27.90 -9.69 -51.91
CA LYS A 768 -26.88 -10.54 -52.57
C LYS A 768 -26.07 -11.39 -51.58
N ALA A 769 -26.22 -11.18 -50.27
CA ALA A 769 -25.51 -11.96 -49.27
C ALA A 769 -25.97 -13.42 -49.29
N GLY A 770 -25.06 -14.34 -49.64
CA GLY A 770 -25.29 -15.79 -49.67
C GLY A 770 -25.23 -16.45 -48.29
N ALA A 771 -25.14 -17.79 -48.27
CA ALA A 771 -25.10 -18.59 -47.04
C ALA A 771 -23.84 -18.33 -46.18
N ASP A 772 -22.75 -17.86 -46.78
CA ASP A 772 -21.47 -17.62 -46.11
C ASP A 772 -21.45 -16.32 -45.27
N TYR A 773 -22.52 -15.51 -45.33
CA TYR A 773 -22.65 -14.24 -44.65
C TYR A 773 -23.57 -14.36 -43.43
N ASN A 774 -23.00 -14.33 -42.23
CA ASN A 774 -23.76 -14.33 -40.99
C ASN A 774 -24.20 -12.90 -40.65
N LEU A 775 -25.50 -12.67 -40.54
CA LEU A 775 -26.05 -11.37 -40.16
C LEU A 775 -25.80 -11.10 -38.67
N GLU A 776 -24.95 -10.11 -38.36
CA GLU A 776 -24.58 -9.73 -36.99
C GLU A 776 -25.43 -8.58 -36.44
N GLY A 777 -26.02 -7.78 -37.34
CA GLY A 777 -26.87 -6.66 -36.97
C GLY A 777 -27.32 -5.82 -38.16
N ALA A 778 -28.18 -4.83 -37.90
CA ALA A 778 -28.65 -3.88 -38.92
C ALA A 778 -28.73 -2.47 -38.35
N ARG A 779 -28.41 -1.49 -39.19
CA ARG A 779 -28.56 -0.04 -38.94
C ARG A 779 -29.47 0.52 -40.04
N LYS A 780 -30.14 1.65 -39.80
CA LYS A 780 -31.00 2.27 -40.82
C LYS A 780 -30.20 2.50 -42.12
N GLY A 781 -30.56 1.75 -43.17
CA GLY A 781 -29.91 1.81 -44.49
C GLY A 781 -28.78 0.79 -44.73
N TYR A 782 -28.35 0.01 -43.73
CA TYR A 782 -27.22 -0.92 -43.83
C TYR A 782 -27.44 -2.22 -43.03
N LYS A 783 -26.92 -3.34 -43.55
CA LYS A 783 -26.82 -4.62 -42.83
C LYS A 783 -25.36 -4.95 -42.58
N ARG A 784 -25.06 -5.55 -41.42
CA ARG A 784 -23.69 -5.92 -41.01
C ARG A 784 -23.53 -7.42 -41.03
N PHE A 785 -22.51 -7.89 -41.74
CA PHE A 785 -22.24 -9.31 -41.89
C PHE A 785 -20.86 -9.68 -41.37
N SER A 786 -20.73 -10.91 -40.89
CA SER A 786 -19.46 -11.58 -40.65
C SER A 786 -19.36 -12.82 -41.55
N THR A 787 -18.21 -12.98 -42.20
CA THR A 787 -17.87 -14.16 -43.00
C THR A 787 -16.89 -15.05 -42.25
N CYS A 788 -16.67 -16.28 -42.75
CA CYS A 788 -15.65 -17.18 -42.21
C CYS A 788 -14.27 -16.51 -42.20
N GLU A 789 -13.90 -15.81 -43.28
CA GLU A 789 -12.63 -15.12 -43.44
C GLU A 789 -12.48 -13.99 -42.42
N THR A 790 -13.48 -13.11 -42.27
CA THR A 790 -13.41 -12.05 -41.25
C THR A 790 -13.27 -12.61 -39.84
N LYS A 791 -13.92 -13.75 -39.52
CA LYS A 791 -13.79 -14.43 -38.23
C LYS A 791 -12.40 -15.05 -38.04
N VAL A 792 -11.81 -15.64 -39.08
CA VAL A 792 -10.46 -16.20 -39.03
C VAL A 792 -9.42 -15.10 -38.82
N CYS A 793 -9.50 -13.99 -39.55
CA CYS A 793 -8.58 -12.85 -39.36
C CYS A 793 -8.67 -12.27 -37.95
N ILE A 794 -9.88 -12.16 -37.38
CA ILE A 794 -10.09 -11.72 -35.99
C ILE A 794 -9.51 -12.71 -34.97
N LEU A 795 -9.48 -14.01 -35.28
CA LEU A 795 -8.88 -15.02 -34.38
C LEU A 795 -7.35 -15.07 -34.46
N LYS A 796 -6.76 -14.66 -35.59
CA LYS A 796 -5.31 -14.55 -35.77
C LYS A 796 -4.73 -13.31 -35.08
N MET A 797 -5.50 -12.21 -35.01
CA MET A 797 -5.18 -10.96 -34.29
C MET A 797 -5.46 -11.07 -32.80
#